data_AF-A0A202DQL1-F1
#
_entry.id   AF-A0A202DQL1-F1
#
_cell.length_a   1.000
_cell.length_b   1.000
_cell.length_c   1.000
_cell.angle_alpha   90.00
_cell.angle_beta   90.00
_cell.angle_gamma   90.00
#
_symmetry.space_group_name_H-M   'P 1'
#
loop_
_entity.id
_entity.type
_entity.pdbx_description
1 polymer ?
#
loop_
_entity_poly.entity_id
_entity_poly.type
_entity_poly.pdbx_seq_one_letter_code
_entity_poly.pdbx_strand_id
1 'polypeptide(L)'
;MKRERQNSQYNHLGQLIHYEESTSRTPPSLALPDELIREYQLSTAEIEQLSHPIPTQVNKVWTKGEYDQRGNLTGFIETDTDGEGKKQSKEWKGEFNTKGFLKRFQEKFQTVQGTIIEKQWEAKAYDSFGRTTASSERRTNSKEPALVRTTDVYDQTFDRYGQVSGGTTQILTAGSTLEGETVYLLEKENISNATFENRELTGYKKTSTSEGTDFQLTWIRTREEKTVSALSRDGYVETTQTFSDPLNSDPKLAHTVTLTRSNIGRDSEGRVQSYSDEILDQAQGTTPKKMNRLLTHFDGLGQLTQSADLFHQPNGDKEFTFTNQIRQDEDGHLLSFREETRKQKMGFQSLPENWNRLTFNEKETILSQIREQSPAEAILTVLPEEKKVSISLFVRETKERISSRYDALGRALYTLDEKTTSEGTGFQRIEWQAHRFTGQNHVAADHTRVQKFEEKGQTDPSWETNSIRSSMSHNHLGQLARFREKATDSRKPEEVIFKEVSDITYDAFGKMATSVDRTLSEKYKDEKKVTTTQARTTETVRSEPEFDALGRLLGYRETTRSFGYAANGDRLNHQHVVIRQGIRYDAEKKDRVLGYTDQITDSGAPGVLTTVERDNKTFGLNGEVTEFTETKSKTYPGLQNRQIQTLHRSGILINKEGLLLSYFERRTYSERPAEEEQVAWSGTYDESDRLASSQEKTTLFVDD
;
A
#
# COMPACT_ATOMS: atom_id res chain seq x y z
N MET A 1 -34.02 -6.98 -5.33
CA MET A 1 -33.45 -8.01 -6.23
C MET A 1 -34.61 -8.85 -6.73
N LYS A 2 -34.71 -9.08 -8.05
CA LYS A 2 -35.71 -10.00 -8.63
C LYS A 2 -34.95 -11.19 -9.21
N ARG A 3 -35.21 -12.39 -8.68
CA ARG A 3 -34.76 -13.66 -9.25
C ARG A 3 -35.96 -14.35 -9.87
N GLU A 4 -35.81 -14.84 -11.08
CA GLU A 4 -36.87 -15.53 -11.80
C GLU A 4 -36.32 -16.81 -12.41
N ARG A 5 -36.75 -17.95 -11.85
CA ARG A 5 -36.46 -19.28 -12.40
C ARG A 5 -37.54 -19.68 -13.37
N GLN A 6 -37.13 -20.16 -14.52
CA GLN A 6 -38.01 -20.64 -15.58
C GLN A 6 -37.44 -21.94 -16.16
N ASN A 7 -38.23 -22.59 -17.03
CA ASN A 7 -37.81 -23.76 -17.81
C ASN A 7 -37.26 -24.92 -16.96
N SER A 8 -37.75 -25.10 -15.72
CA SER A 8 -37.31 -26.21 -14.87
C SER A 8 -37.79 -27.55 -15.43
N GLN A 9 -36.86 -28.51 -15.59
CA GLN A 9 -37.16 -29.86 -16.04
C GLN A 9 -36.73 -30.87 -14.99
N TYR A 10 -37.48 -31.97 -14.90
CA TYR A 10 -37.24 -33.05 -13.94
C TYR A 10 -37.14 -34.39 -14.65
N ASN A 11 -36.34 -35.31 -14.13
CA ASN A 11 -36.32 -36.69 -14.60
C ASN A 11 -37.55 -37.49 -14.12
N HIS A 12 -37.65 -38.75 -14.51
CA HIS A 12 -38.76 -39.65 -14.14
C HIS A 12 -38.87 -39.93 -12.63
N LEU A 13 -37.84 -39.62 -11.84
CA LEU A 13 -37.83 -39.71 -10.37
C LEU A 13 -38.16 -38.37 -9.69
N GLY A 14 -38.52 -37.34 -10.46
CA GLY A 14 -38.83 -36.00 -9.95
C GLY A 14 -37.60 -35.18 -9.55
N GLN A 15 -36.40 -35.55 -9.99
CA GLN A 15 -35.16 -34.84 -9.67
C GLN A 15 -34.84 -33.80 -10.74
N LEU A 16 -34.38 -32.62 -10.33
CA LEU A 16 -34.12 -31.48 -11.22
C LEU A 16 -32.96 -31.78 -12.17
N ILE A 17 -33.15 -31.60 -13.48
CA ILE A 17 -32.12 -31.85 -14.52
C ILE A 17 -31.79 -30.62 -15.36
N HIS A 18 -32.63 -29.59 -15.31
CA HIS A 18 -32.41 -28.31 -15.99
C HIS A 18 -33.19 -27.18 -15.32
N TYR A 19 -32.65 -25.97 -15.33
CA TYR A 19 -33.40 -24.73 -15.14
C TYR A 19 -32.65 -23.55 -15.78
N GLU A 20 -33.39 -22.48 -16.05
CA GLU A 20 -32.85 -21.17 -16.42
C GLU A 20 -33.22 -20.17 -15.33
N GLU A 21 -32.27 -19.32 -14.93
CA GLU A 21 -32.48 -18.32 -13.90
C GLU A 21 -32.03 -16.96 -14.44
N SER A 22 -32.94 -15.97 -14.41
CA SER A 22 -32.58 -14.57 -14.66
C SER A 22 -32.56 -13.82 -13.33
N THR A 23 -31.50 -13.06 -13.12
CA THR A 23 -31.35 -12.17 -11.98
C THR A 23 -31.27 -10.74 -12.48
N SER A 24 -32.21 -9.90 -12.04
CA SER A 24 -32.21 -8.46 -12.31
C SER A 24 -32.17 -7.67 -11.01
N ARG A 25 -31.38 -6.59 -11.00
CA ARG A 25 -31.12 -5.80 -9.79
C ARG A 25 -31.29 -4.31 -10.05
N THR A 26 -32.09 -3.67 -9.22
CA THR A 26 -32.04 -2.23 -8.96
C THR A 26 -31.49 -2.09 -7.54
N PRO A 27 -30.26 -1.58 -7.35
CA PRO A 27 -29.77 -1.33 -6.00
C PRO A 27 -30.55 -0.14 -5.38
N PRO A 28 -30.73 -0.10 -4.05
CA PRO A 28 -31.46 0.97 -3.39
C PRO A 28 -30.75 2.33 -3.56
N SER A 29 -31.51 3.41 -3.64
CA SER A 29 -30.98 4.78 -3.58
C SER A 29 -30.36 5.02 -2.20
N LEU A 30 -29.11 5.50 -2.16
CA LEU A 30 -28.39 5.76 -0.91
C LEU A 30 -28.89 7.03 -0.19
N ALA A 31 -28.93 6.97 1.14
CA ALA A 31 -28.85 8.15 2.01
C ALA A 31 -27.47 8.12 2.69
N LEU A 32 -26.63 9.12 2.41
CA LEU A 32 -25.36 9.30 3.10
C LEU A 32 -25.62 9.75 4.55
N PRO A 33 -24.84 9.31 5.56
CA PRO A 33 -24.98 9.78 6.94
C PRO A 33 -24.93 11.32 7.04
N ASP A 34 -25.81 11.92 7.84
CA ASP A 34 -25.89 13.39 8.02
C ASP A 34 -24.57 14.01 8.49
N GLU A 35 -23.81 13.27 9.30
CA GLU A 35 -22.50 13.69 9.82
C GLU A 35 -21.48 13.87 8.69
N LEU A 36 -21.49 12.98 7.69
CA LEU A 36 -20.66 13.06 6.49
C LEU A 36 -21.06 14.25 5.60
N ILE A 37 -22.35 14.47 5.39
CA ILE A 37 -22.86 15.58 4.58
C ILE A 37 -22.43 16.92 5.19
N ARG A 38 -22.47 17.04 6.52
CA ARG A 38 -22.08 18.27 7.24
C ARG A 38 -20.58 18.46 7.31
N GLU A 39 -19.82 17.42 7.66
CA GLU A 39 -18.38 17.52 7.88
C GLU A 39 -17.61 17.79 6.58
N TYR A 40 -18.09 17.27 5.45
CA TYR A 40 -17.44 17.40 4.13
C TYR A 40 -18.21 18.27 3.13
N GLN A 41 -19.28 18.94 3.57
CA GLN A 41 -20.08 19.86 2.76
C GLN A 41 -20.49 19.30 1.38
N LEU A 42 -21.00 18.07 1.34
CA LEU A 42 -21.42 17.42 0.09
C LEU A 42 -22.63 18.14 -0.52
N SER A 43 -22.55 18.49 -1.81
CA SER A 43 -23.67 19.10 -2.54
C SER A 43 -24.74 18.07 -2.94
N THR A 44 -25.96 18.54 -3.18
CA THR A 44 -27.10 17.71 -3.60
C THR A 44 -26.82 16.91 -4.89
N ALA A 45 -26.12 17.52 -5.86
CA ALA A 45 -25.75 16.85 -7.11
C ALA A 45 -24.69 15.75 -6.90
N GLU A 46 -23.79 15.92 -5.92
CA GLU A 46 -22.82 14.90 -5.54
C GLU A 46 -23.47 13.75 -4.79
N ILE A 47 -24.42 14.05 -3.89
CA ILE A 47 -25.26 13.03 -3.24
C ILE A 47 -26.00 12.20 -4.30
N GLU A 48 -26.54 12.82 -5.35
CA GLU A 48 -27.11 12.10 -6.50
C GLU A 48 -26.08 11.22 -7.22
N GLN A 49 -24.93 11.74 -7.64
CA GLN A 49 -23.95 10.93 -8.38
C GLN A 49 -23.41 9.73 -7.58
N LEU A 50 -23.29 9.85 -6.26
CA LEU A 50 -22.84 8.77 -5.37
C LEU A 50 -23.94 7.73 -5.10
N SER A 51 -25.22 8.09 -5.31
CA SER A 51 -26.40 7.29 -4.97
C SER A 51 -27.08 6.59 -6.14
N HIS A 52 -26.59 6.73 -7.39
CA HIS A 52 -27.16 6.09 -8.58
C HIS A 52 -26.43 4.78 -8.94
N PRO A 53 -27.06 3.62 -8.69
CA PRO A 53 -26.51 2.35 -9.11
C PRO A 53 -26.93 1.96 -10.53
N ILE A 54 -26.02 1.33 -11.29
CA ILE A 54 -26.33 0.73 -12.59
C ILE A 54 -27.01 -0.63 -12.36
N PRO A 55 -28.14 -0.93 -13.03
CA PRO A 55 -28.76 -2.24 -12.94
C PRO A 55 -27.90 -3.31 -13.62
N THR A 56 -27.64 -4.41 -12.92
CA THR A 56 -26.97 -5.60 -13.47
C THR A 56 -28.00 -6.69 -13.76
N GLN A 57 -27.84 -7.33 -14.93
CA GLN A 57 -28.58 -8.53 -15.31
C GLN A 57 -27.59 -9.68 -15.56
N VAL A 58 -27.88 -10.84 -14.96
CA VAL A 58 -27.12 -12.08 -15.15
C VAL A 58 -28.10 -13.20 -15.44
N ASN A 59 -27.80 -14.02 -16.45
CA ASN A 59 -28.58 -15.19 -16.81
C ASN A 59 -27.75 -16.45 -16.56
N LYS A 60 -28.31 -17.38 -15.77
CA LYS A 60 -27.72 -18.66 -15.40
C LYS A 60 -28.50 -19.79 -16.06
N VAL A 61 -27.78 -20.73 -16.66
CA VAL A 61 -28.34 -21.95 -17.23
C VAL A 61 -27.72 -23.15 -16.54
N TRP A 62 -28.53 -23.94 -15.85
CA TRP A 62 -28.10 -25.17 -15.19
C TRP A 62 -28.68 -26.38 -15.93
N THR A 63 -27.86 -27.39 -16.21
CA THR A 63 -28.20 -28.54 -17.05
C THR A 63 -27.49 -29.80 -16.59
N LYS A 64 -27.89 -30.95 -17.16
CA LYS A 64 -27.26 -32.27 -16.97
C LYS A 64 -27.14 -32.69 -15.50
N GLY A 65 -28.19 -32.43 -14.72
CA GLY A 65 -28.30 -32.97 -13.36
C GLY A 65 -28.28 -34.49 -13.37
N GLU A 66 -27.25 -35.08 -12.78
CA GLU A 66 -27.09 -36.53 -12.60
C GLU A 66 -27.19 -36.90 -11.13
N TYR A 67 -27.78 -38.05 -10.82
CA TYR A 67 -28.00 -38.48 -9.44
C TYR A 67 -27.63 -39.96 -9.25
N ASP A 68 -27.13 -40.31 -8.06
CA ASP A 68 -26.96 -41.71 -7.67
C ASP A 68 -28.30 -42.38 -7.31
N GLN A 69 -28.25 -43.69 -7.03
CA GLN A 69 -29.44 -44.48 -6.65
C GLN A 69 -30.11 -44.02 -5.35
N ARG A 70 -29.45 -43.17 -4.56
CA ARG A 70 -29.94 -42.61 -3.30
C ARG A 70 -30.44 -41.18 -3.46
N GLY A 71 -30.33 -40.64 -4.68
CA GLY A 71 -30.77 -39.30 -5.03
C GLY A 71 -29.77 -38.19 -4.69
N ASN A 72 -28.50 -38.51 -4.43
CA ASN A 72 -27.47 -37.48 -4.28
C ASN A 72 -27.06 -36.98 -5.67
N LEU A 73 -26.94 -35.66 -5.85
CA LEU A 73 -26.49 -35.05 -7.11
C LEU A 73 -25.01 -35.42 -7.35
N THR A 74 -24.73 -36.18 -8.41
CA THR A 74 -23.39 -36.65 -8.80
C THR A 74 -22.80 -35.88 -9.97
N GLY A 75 -23.57 -35.03 -10.66
CA GLY A 75 -23.04 -34.24 -11.76
C GLY A 75 -23.96 -33.11 -12.21
N PHE A 76 -23.39 -32.03 -12.73
CA PHE A 76 -24.11 -30.97 -13.43
C PHE A 76 -23.19 -30.10 -14.31
N ILE A 77 -23.80 -29.32 -15.20
CA ILE A 77 -23.16 -28.21 -15.92
C ILE A 77 -23.94 -26.93 -15.66
N GLU A 78 -23.24 -25.90 -15.20
CA GLU A 78 -23.74 -24.54 -15.03
C GLU A 78 -23.06 -23.61 -16.04
N THR A 79 -23.80 -22.68 -16.63
CA THR A 79 -23.28 -21.67 -17.55
C THR A 79 -23.89 -20.32 -17.22
N ASP A 80 -23.04 -19.36 -16.89
CA ASP A 80 -23.45 -18.00 -16.57
C ASP A 80 -23.13 -17.08 -17.73
N THR A 81 -24.09 -16.23 -18.08
CA THR A 81 -24.00 -15.21 -19.14
C THR A 81 -24.28 -13.84 -18.53
N ASP A 82 -23.31 -12.93 -18.64
CA ASP A 82 -23.47 -11.56 -18.15
C ASP A 82 -24.32 -10.69 -19.11
N GLY A 83 -24.61 -9.45 -18.69
CA GLY A 83 -25.35 -8.48 -19.51
C GLY A 83 -24.64 -8.04 -20.79
N GLU A 84 -23.36 -8.39 -20.96
CA GLU A 84 -22.55 -8.14 -22.16
C GLU A 84 -22.48 -9.39 -23.08
N GLY A 85 -23.14 -10.49 -22.70
CA GLY A 85 -23.19 -11.75 -23.45
C GLY A 85 -21.96 -12.65 -23.28
N LYS A 86 -21.04 -12.33 -22.37
CA LYS A 86 -19.86 -13.14 -22.07
C LYS A 86 -20.25 -14.34 -21.21
N LYS A 87 -19.61 -15.49 -21.45
CA LYS A 87 -19.97 -16.76 -20.84
C LYS A 87 -18.85 -17.36 -20.01
N GLN A 88 -19.19 -17.90 -18.85
CA GLN A 88 -18.34 -18.82 -18.10
C GLN A 88 -19.13 -20.08 -17.79
N SER A 89 -18.43 -21.20 -17.56
CA SER A 89 -19.10 -22.46 -17.30
C SER A 89 -18.40 -23.29 -16.23
N LYS A 90 -19.19 -24.07 -15.51
CA LYS A 90 -18.76 -24.99 -14.47
C LYS A 90 -19.32 -26.37 -14.77
N GLU A 91 -18.44 -27.36 -14.91
CA GLU A 91 -18.80 -28.77 -14.88
C GLU A 91 -18.41 -29.34 -13.51
N TRP A 92 -19.34 -29.97 -12.81
CA TRP A 92 -19.08 -30.59 -11.53
C TRP A 92 -19.46 -32.07 -11.57
N LYS A 93 -18.65 -32.92 -10.95
CA LYS A 93 -18.87 -34.35 -10.78
C LYS A 93 -18.48 -34.77 -9.37
N GLY A 94 -19.33 -35.51 -8.66
CA GLY A 94 -19.10 -35.92 -7.29
C GLY A 94 -19.50 -37.36 -7.01
N GLU A 95 -18.94 -37.91 -5.94
CA GLU A 95 -19.21 -39.26 -5.46
C GLU A 95 -19.45 -39.25 -3.96
N PHE A 96 -20.41 -40.06 -3.50
CA PHE A 96 -20.81 -40.14 -2.10
C PHE A 96 -20.47 -41.52 -1.52
N ASN A 97 -20.18 -41.57 -0.23
CA ASN A 97 -19.95 -42.83 0.47
C ASN A 97 -21.28 -43.55 0.80
N THR A 98 -21.18 -44.73 1.40
CA THR A 98 -22.35 -45.54 1.80
C THR A 98 -23.21 -44.93 2.91
N LYS A 99 -22.82 -43.79 3.48
CA LYS A 99 -23.64 -42.98 4.40
C LYS A 99 -24.23 -41.74 3.74
N GLY A 100 -23.93 -41.49 2.46
CA GLY A 100 -24.39 -40.30 1.72
C GLY A 100 -23.52 -39.07 1.90
N PHE A 101 -22.31 -39.17 2.47
CA PHE A 101 -21.39 -38.03 2.59
C PHE A 101 -20.48 -37.94 1.37
N LEU A 102 -20.20 -36.71 0.90
CA LEU A 102 -19.43 -36.43 -0.31
C LEU A 102 -17.99 -36.92 -0.18
N LYS A 103 -17.67 -38.07 -0.78
CA LYS A 103 -16.34 -38.68 -0.70
C LYS A 103 -15.30 -37.91 -1.52
N ARG A 104 -15.65 -37.53 -2.75
CA ARG A 104 -14.77 -36.78 -3.66
C ARG A 104 -15.57 -36.00 -4.67
N PHE A 105 -14.98 -34.94 -5.22
CA PHE A 105 -15.51 -34.28 -6.41
C PHE A 105 -14.39 -33.81 -7.34
N GLN A 106 -14.75 -33.63 -8.59
CA GLN A 106 -13.99 -32.90 -9.59
C GLN A 106 -14.86 -31.78 -10.15
N GLU A 107 -14.31 -30.59 -10.20
CA GLU A 107 -14.91 -29.41 -10.80
C GLU A 107 -13.98 -28.92 -11.92
N LYS A 108 -14.54 -28.63 -13.08
CA LYS A 108 -13.86 -27.94 -14.18
C LYS A 108 -14.55 -26.62 -14.40
N PHE A 109 -13.84 -25.53 -14.21
CA PHE A 109 -14.35 -24.19 -14.42
C PHE A 109 -13.67 -23.57 -15.63
N GLN A 110 -14.46 -23.10 -16.60
CA GLN A 110 -13.98 -22.35 -17.75
C GLN A 110 -14.35 -20.88 -17.59
N THR A 111 -13.33 -20.04 -17.39
CA THR A 111 -13.45 -18.59 -17.33
C THR A 111 -13.94 -18.00 -18.67
N VAL A 112 -14.41 -16.75 -18.64
CA VAL A 112 -14.76 -15.96 -19.85
C VAL A 112 -13.62 -15.91 -20.87
N GLN A 113 -12.37 -15.97 -20.41
CA GLN A 113 -11.16 -15.92 -21.23
C GLN A 113 -10.69 -17.30 -21.72
N GLY A 114 -11.48 -18.36 -21.50
CA GLY A 114 -11.19 -19.72 -21.96
C GLY A 114 -10.16 -20.51 -21.14
N THR A 115 -9.65 -19.94 -20.03
CA THR A 115 -8.80 -20.67 -19.08
C THR A 115 -9.63 -21.74 -18.38
N ILE A 116 -9.11 -22.97 -18.30
CA ILE A 116 -9.75 -24.08 -17.57
C ILE A 116 -9.02 -24.28 -16.24
N ILE A 117 -9.76 -24.16 -15.15
CA ILE A 117 -9.32 -24.47 -13.79
C ILE A 117 -9.93 -25.82 -13.42
N GLU A 118 -9.08 -26.80 -13.12
CA GLU A 118 -9.54 -28.08 -12.59
C GLU A 118 -9.28 -28.12 -11.09
N LYS A 119 -10.34 -28.47 -10.35
CA LYS A 119 -10.33 -28.63 -8.91
C LYS A 119 -10.74 -30.06 -8.60
N GLN A 120 -9.90 -30.77 -7.86
CA GLN A 120 -10.18 -32.11 -7.35
C GLN A 120 -10.18 -32.04 -5.84
N TRP A 121 -11.17 -32.62 -5.19
CA TRP A 121 -11.24 -32.64 -3.74
C TRP A 121 -11.62 -34.02 -3.25
N GLU A 122 -11.04 -34.44 -2.14
CA GLU A 122 -11.30 -35.72 -1.49
C GLU A 122 -11.38 -35.55 0.03
N ALA A 123 -12.44 -36.09 0.63
CA ALA A 123 -12.53 -36.27 2.06
C ALA A 123 -11.62 -37.43 2.51
N LYS A 124 -10.71 -37.16 3.43
CA LYS A 124 -9.83 -38.17 4.05
C LYS A 124 -10.44 -38.78 5.30
N ALA A 125 -11.19 -38.00 6.07
CA ALA A 125 -11.82 -38.47 7.29
C ALA A 125 -13.12 -37.72 7.58
N TYR A 126 -13.97 -38.36 8.40
CA TYR A 126 -15.22 -37.82 8.91
C TYR A 126 -15.33 -38.08 10.40
N ASP A 127 -16.05 -37.21 11.10
CA ASP A 127 -16.49 -37.51 12.45
C ASP A 127 -17.78 -38.37 12.49
N SER A 128 -18.28 -38.64 13.69
CA SER A 128 -19.51 -39.42 13.89
C SER A 128 -20.77 -38.74 13.34
N PHE A 129 -20.75 -37.43 13.08
CA PHE A 129 -21.85 -36.65 12.52
C PHE A 129 -21.76 -36.50 11.00
N GLY A 130 -20.72 -37.04 10.36
CA GLY A 130 -20.53 -36.96 8.92
C GLY A 130 -19.92 -35.64 8.44
N ARG A 131 -19.35 -34.85 9.35
CA ARG A 131 -18.56 -33.66 9.00
C ARG A 131 -17.14 -34.08 8.63
N THR A 132 -16.58 -33.49 7.58
CA THR A 132 -15.22 -33.80 7.14
C THR A 132 -14.22 -33.27 8.15
N THR A 133 -13.39 -34.15 8.73
CA THR A 133 -12.35 -33.77 9.70
C THR A 133 -10.96 -33.66 9.05
N ALA A 134 -10.82 -34.22 7.85
CA ALA A 134 -9.63 -34.07 7.03
C ALA A 134 -9.99 -34.17 5.54
N SER A 135 -9.35 -33.36 4.70
CA SER A 135 -9.56 -33.36 3.25
C SER A 135 -8.28 -32.98 2.49
N SER A 136 -8.24 -33.28 1.21
CA SER A 136 -7.21 -32.82 0.29
C SER A 136 -7.88 -32.22 -0.94
N GLU A 137 -7.50 -31.01 -1.29
CA GLU A 137 -7.93 -30.31 -2.50
C GLU A 137 -6.71 -30.11 -3.40
N ARG A 138 -6.81 -30.44 -4.68
CA ARG A 138 -5.79 -30.19 -5.69
C ARG A 138 -6.38 -29.29 -6.76
N ARG A 139 -5.69 -28.20 -7.09
CA ARG A 139 -6.03 -27.31 -8.20
C ARG A 139 -4.93 -27.28 -9.25
N THR A 140 -5.34 -27.28 -10.50
CA THR A 140 -4.48 -27.09 -11.68
C THR A 140 -5.14 -26.14 -12.67
N ASN A 141 -4.31 -25.52 -13.51
CA ASN A 141 -4.74 -24.58 -14.55
C ASN A 141 -4.24 -25.09 -15.91
N SER A 142 -5.09 -25.05 -16.93
CA SER A 142 -4.71 -25.42 -18.30
C SER A 142 -3.59 -24.57 -18.91
N LYS A 143 -3.37 -23.34 -18.43
CA LYS A 143 -2.27 -22.48 -18.87
C LYS A 143 -0.94 -22.80 -18.18
N GLU A 144 -0.97 -23.34 -16.96
CA GLU A 144 0.24 -23.72 -16.20
C GLU A 144 0.06 -25.14 -15.62
N PRO A 145 -0.05 -26.18 -16.46
CA PRO A 145 -0.46 -27.51 -15.99
C PRO A 145 0.59 -28.18 -15.09
N ALA A 146 1.85 -27.72 -15.18
CA ALA A 146 2.95 -28.20 -14.35
C ALA A 146 2.99 -27.56 -12.97
N LEU A 147 2.20 -26.50 -12.71
CA LEU A 147 2.10 -25.85 -11.39
C LEU A 147 0.82 -26.31 -10.69
N VAL A 148 0.99 -26.89 -9.50
CA VAL A 148 -0.10 -27.51 -8.75
C VAL A 148 -0.21 -26.85 -7.38
N ARG A 149 -1.44 -26.48 -7.00
CA ARG A 149 -1.75 -26.03 -5.65
C ARG A 149 -2.56 -27.10 -4.94
N THR A 150 -2.01 -27.66 -3.88
CA THR A 150 -2.68 -28.61 -2.99
C THR A 150 -3.05 -27.91 -1.69
N THR A 151 -4.27 -28.08 -1.20
CA THR A 151 -4.73 -27.62 0.10
C THR A 151 -5.22 -28.82 0.89
N ASP A 152 -4.45 -29.20 1.88
CA ASP A 152 -4.80 -30.26 2.81
C ASP A 152 -5.33 -29.68 4.11
N VAL A 153 -6.36 -30.30 4.66
CA VAL A 153 -6.94 -29.98 5.96
C VAL A 153 -6.81 -31.22 6.83
N TYR A 154 -6.31 -31.05 8.05
CA TYR A 154 -6.10 -32.11 9.02
C TYR A 154 -6.62 -31.70 10.40
N ASP A 155 -6.96 -32.70 11.22
CA ASP A 155 -7.34 -32.54 12.62
C ASP A 155 -8.42 -31.47 12.84
N GLN A 156 -9.33 -31.32 11.87
CA GLN A 156 -10.41 -30.36 12.00
C GLN A 156 -11.34 -30.83 13.11
N THR A 157 -11.45 -30.00 14.14
CA THR A 157 -12.31 -30.24 15.29
C THR A 157 -13.54 -29.36 15.17
N PHE A 158 -14.61 -29.80 15.81
CA PHE A 158 -15.86 -29.07 15.82
C PHE A 158 -16.42 -28.97 17.24
N ASP A 159 -17.11 -27.87 17.48
CA ASP A 159 -17.90 -27.71 18.69
C ASP A 159 -19.14 -28.64 18.70
N ARG A 160 -19.90 -28.56 19.81
CA ARG A 160 -21.14 -29.34 19.99
C ARG A 160 -22.26 -28.98 19.01
N TYR A 161 -22.13 -27.90 18.24
CA TYR A 161 -23.17 -27.38 17.34
C TYR A 161 -22.88 -27.59 15.86
N GLY A 162 -21.66 -27.94 15.46
CA GLY A 162 -21.33 -28.02 14.03
C GLY A 162 -20.14 -27.20 13.59
N GLN A 163 -19.69 -26.26 14.42
CA GLN A 163 -18.80 -25.17 14.02
C GLN A 163 -17.34 -25.58 14.19
N VAL A 164 -16.49 -25.21 13.23
CA VAL A 164 -15.06 -25.54 13.26
C VAL A 164 -14.39 -24.87 14.45
N SER A 165 -13.87 -25.65 15.39
CA SER A 165 -13.21 -25.17 16.61
C SER A 165 -11.68 -25.23 16.57
N GLY A 166 -11.12 -25.77 15.49
CA GLY A 166 -9.68 -25.87 15.31
C GLY A 166 -9.35 -26.79 14.15
N GLY A 167 -8.06 -26.84 13.80
CA GLY A 167 -7.56 -27.68 12.73
C GLY A 167 -6.30 -27.09 12.10
N THR A 168 -5.71 -27.86 11.21
CA THR A 168 -4.52 -27.45 10.45
C THR A 168 -4.87 -27.42 8.97
N THR A 169 -4.53 -26.33 8.29
CA THR A 169 -4.57 -26.23 6.83
C THR A 169 -3.16 -26.12 6.31
N GLN A 170 -2.79 -26.94 5.33
CA GLN A 170 -1.52 -26.88 4.63
C GLN A 170 -1.77 -26.61 3.15
N ILE A 171 -1.20 -25.54 2.62
CA ILE A 171 -1.26 -25.19 1.21
C ILE A 171 0.14 -25.41 0.63
N LEU A 172 0.29 -26.40 -0.23
CA LEU A 172 1.50 -26.62 -1.00
C LEU A 172 1.28 -26.11 -2.43
N THR A 173 2.06 -25.12 -2.84
CA THR A 173 2.19 -24.75 -4.25
C THR A 173 3.52 -25.26 -4.75
N ALA A 174 3.50 -26.22 -5.68
CA ALA A 174 4.71 -26.81 -6.21
C ALA A 174 4.60 -27.16 -7.69
N GLY A 175 5.73 -27.14 -8.40
CA GLY A 175 5.79 -27.53 -9.80
C GLY A 175 6.67 -26.62 -10.62
N SER A 176 6.35 -26.48 -11.91
CA SER A 176 7.09 -25.59 -12.80
C SER A 176 6.18 -24.56 -13.45
N THR A 177 6.67 -23.32 -13.53
CA THR A 177 6.00 -22.26 -14.31
C THR A 177 6.14 -22.55 -15.81
N LEU A 178 5.41 -21.82 -16.65
CA LEU A 178 5.53 -21.88 -18.12
C LEU A 178 6.96 -21.63 -18.62
N GLU A 179 7.78 -20.95 -17.83
CA GLU A 179 9.14 -20.55 -18.14
C GLU A 179 10.19 -21.54 -17.59
N GLY A 180 9.75 -22.64 -16.95
CA GLY A 180 10.60 -23.73 -16.49
C GLY A 180 11.19 -23.57 -15.08
N GLU A 181 10.80 -22.53 -14.34
CA GLU A 181 11.27 -22.32 -12.96
C GLU A 181 10.59 -23.31 -12.00
N THR A 182 11.36 -23.87 -11.06
CA THR A 182 10.81 -24.75 -10.02
C THR A 182 10.24 -23.92 -8.87
N VAL A 183 9.02 -24.25 -8.50
CA VAL A 183 8.27 -23.63 -7.40
C VAL A 183 8.12 -24.64 -6.27
N TYR A 184 8.42 -24.22 -5.04
CA TYR A 184 8.04 -24.91 -3.82
C TYR A 184 7.71 -23.88 -2.74
N LEU A 185 6.45 -23.84 -2.33
CA LEU A 185 5.92 -23.00 -1.26
C LEU A 185 4.94 -23.84 -0.44
N LEU A 186 5.23 -24.04 0.84
CA LEU A 186 4.32 -24.64 1.80
C LEU A 186 3.89 -23.57 2.81
N GLU A 187 2.60 -23.27 2.82
CA GLU A 187 1.97 -22.45 3.84
C GLU A 187 1.21 -23.38 4.78
N LYS A 188 1.35 -23.19 6.09
CA LYS A 188 0.67 -23.98 7.09
C LYS A 188 0.00 -23.05 8.08
N GLU A 189 -1.29 -23.21 8.23
CA GLU A 189 -2.11 -22.52 9.21
C GLU A 189 -2.60 -23.51 10.25
N ASN A 190 -2.50 -23.16 11.52
CA ASN A 190 -3.08 -23.91 12.62
C ASN A 190 -4.00 -23.01 13.42
N ILE A 191 -5.27 -23.41 13.53
CA ILE A 191 -6.27 -22.76 14.38
C ILE A 191 -6.45 -23.62 15.61
N SER A 192 -6.35 -23.00 16.78
CA SER A 192 -6.52 -23.63 18.08
C SER A 192 -7.28 -22.70 19.04
N ASN A 193 -7.76 -23.28 20.15
CA ASN A 193 -8.43 -22.54 21.23
C ASN A 193 -9.61 -21.69 20.75
N ALA A 194 -10.36 -22.15 19.75
CA ALA A 194 -11.60 -21.49 19.39
C ALA A 194 -12.59 -21.58 20.56
N THR A 195 -13.08 -20.44 21.00
CA THR A 195 -14.10 -20.34 22.06
C THR A 195 -15.40 -19.87 21.44
N PHE A 196 -16.52 -20.35 21.98
CA PHE A 196 -17.84 -20.01 21.49
C PHE A 196 -18.77 -19.65 22.65
N GLU A 197 -19.54 -18.58 22.48
CA GLU A 197 -20.62 -18.18 23.38
C GLU A 197 -21.88 -18.01 22.54
N ASN A 198 -22.99 -18.62 22.96
CA ASN A 198 -24.27 -18.55 22.23
C ASN A 198 -24.20 -18.96 20.74
N ARG A 199 -23.29 -19.87 20.37
CA ARG A 199 -23.00 -20.31 18.98
C ARG A 199 -22.30 -19.26 18.10
N GLU A 200 -21.75 -18.22 18.72
CA GLU A 200 -20.89 -17.24 18.05
C GLU A 200 -19.44 -17.45 18.50
N LEU A 201 -18.50 -17.37 17.55
CA LEU A 201 -17.06 -17.50 17.84
C LEU A 201 -16.59 -16.28 18.66
N THR A 202 -16.07 -16.51 19.86
CA THR A 202 -15.64 -15.47 20.82
C THR A 202 -14.13 -15.26 20.89
N GLY A 203 -13.34 -16.13 20.29
CA GLY A 203 -11.88 -16.01 20.28
C GLY A 203 -11.25 -17.23 19.64
N TYR A 204 -10.04 -17.07 19.11
CA TYR A 204 -9.22 -18.16 18.60
C TYR A 204 -7.76 -17.74 18.54
N LYS A 205 -6.86 -18.73 18.47
CA LYS A 205 -5.46 -18.55 18.19
C LYS A 205 -5.14 -19.16 16.83
N LYS A 206 -4.53 -18.38 15.94
CA LYS A 206 -4.05 -18.81 14.63
C LYS A 206 -2.53 -18.69 14.58
N THR A 207 -1.85 -19.74 14.15
CA THR A 207 -0.43 -19.69 13.82
C THR A 207 -0.28 -19.98 12.34
N SER A 208 0.37 -19.09 11.61
CA SER A 208 0.70 -19.28 10.20
C SER A 208 2.21 -19.44 10.06
N THR A 209 2.65 -20.43 9.30
CA THR A 209 4.04 -20.58 8.90
C THR A 209 4.13 -20.74 7.41
N SER A 210 5.02 -20.02 6.76
CA SER A 210 5.28 -20.19 5.33
C SER A 210 6.72 -20.63 5.15
N GLU A 211 6.96 -21.68 4.37
CA GLU A 211 8.28 -22.17 4.00
C GLU A 211 8.40 -22.37 2.50
N GLY A 212 9.57 -22.09 1.95
CA GLY A 212 9.78 -22.23 0.50
C GLY A 212 11.19 -21.87 0.08
N THR A 213 11.46 -22.01 -1.20
CA THR A 213 12.76 -21.65 -1.77
C THR A 213 12.72 -20.29 -2.46
N ASP A 214 13.74 -19.46 -2.24
CA ASP A 214 13.95 -18.26 -3.07
C ASP A 214 14.49 -18.62 -4.48
N PHE A 215 14.76 -17.59 -5.27
CA PHE A 215 15.34 -17.72 -6.63
C PHE A 215 16.75 -18.31 -6.65
N GLN A 216 17.42 -18.42 -5.49
CA GLN A 216 18.73 -19.07 -5.32
C GLN A 216 18.59 -20.50 -4.76
N LEU A 217 17.36 -21.01 -4.60
CA LEU A 217 17.03 -22.29 -3.98
C LEU A 217 17.37 -22.36 -2.48
N THR A 218 17.45 -21.21 -1.80
CA THR A 218 17.65 -21.13 -0.36
C THR A 218 16.32 -21.34 0.36
N TRP A 219 16.28 -22.25 1.32
CA TRP A 219 15.11 -22.50 2.16
C TRP A 219 14.85 -21.35 3.13
N ILE A 220 13.60 -20.91 3.16
CA ILE A 220 13.09 -19.84 4.01
C ILE A 220 11.96 -20.39 4.86
N ARG A 221 11.83 -19.89 6.09
CA ARG A 221 10.68 -20.12 6.96
C ARG A 221 10.29 -18.84 7.68
N THR A 222 9.02 -18.48 7.65
CA THR A 222 8.45 -17.39 8.45
C THR A 222 7.39 -17.95 9.39
N ARG A 223 7.17 -17.28 10.54
CA ARG A 223 6.10 -17.63 11.47
C ARG A 223 5.37 -16.38 11.95
N GLU A 224 4.05 -16.39 11.80
CA GLU A 224 3.15 -15.38 12.33
C GLU A 224 2.25 -16.04 13.37
N GLU A 225 2.03 -15.35 14.48
CA GLU A 225 1.06 -15.75 15.50
C GLU A 225 0.01 -14.65 15.68
N LYS A 226 -1.24 -15.01 15.40
CA LYS A 226 -2.39 -14.13 15.51
C LYS A 226 -3.31 -14.66 16.60
N THR A 227 -3.57 -13.82 17.60
CA THR A 227 -4.54 -14.13 18.65
C THR A 227 -5.72 -13.17 18.52
N VAL A 228 -6.91 -13.73 18.37
CA VAL A 228 -8.15 -12.96 18.40
C VAL A 228 -8.89 -13.28 19.69
N SER A 229 -9.22 -12.23 20.44
CA SER A 229 -9.87 -12.34 21.74
C SER A 229 -11.08 -11.42 21.80
N ALA A 230 -12.03 -11.76 22.68
CA ALA A 230 -13.23 -10.97 22.92
C ALA A 230 -14.04 -10.65 21.65
N LEU A 231 -14.15 -11.61 20.72
CA LEU A 231 -15.10 -11.51 19.62
C LEU A 231 -16.52 -11.47 20.22
N SER A 232 -17.12 -10.30 20.14
CA SER A 232 -18.52 -10.06 20.45
C SER A 232 -19.20 -9.58 19.17
N ARG A 233 -20.54 -9.58 19.20
CA ARG A 233 -21.33 -8.99 18.11
C ARG A 233 -20.94 -7.53 17.83
N ASP A 234 -20.50 -6.81 18.86
CA ASP A 234 -20.28 -5.36 18.85
C ASP A 234 -18.79 -4.95 18.66
N GLY A 235 -17.85 -5.91 18.72
CA GLY A 235 -16.42 -5.63 18.58
C GLY A 235 -15.53 -6.84 18.83
N TYR A 236 -14.24 -6.73 18.48
CA TYR A 236 -13.20 -7.70 18.83
C TYR A 236 -11.83 -7.03 18.97
N VAL A 237 -10.93 -7.69 19.72
CA VAL A 237 -9.52 -7.31 19.79
C VAL A 237 -8.69 -8.39 19.09
N GLU A 238 -7.95 -7.98 18.07
CA GLU A 238 -6.99 -8.80 17.36
C GLU A 238 -5.58 -8.33 17.69
N THR A 239 -4.74 -9.28 18.12
CA THR A 239 -3.32 -9.04 18.36
C THR A 239 -2.52 -9.93 17.43
N THR A 240 -1.72 -9.32 16.56
CA THR A 240 -0.81 -10.01 15.65
C THR A 240 0.62 -9.81 16.11
N GLN A 241 1.32 -10.91 16.28
CA GLN A 241 2.75 -10.96 16.58
C GLN A 241 3.46 -11.64 15.42
N THR A 242 4.36 -10.88 14.78
CA THR A 242 5.15 -11.40 13.66
C THR A 242 6.52 -11.81 14.16
N PHE A 243 6.93 -13.05 13.87
CA PHE A 243 8.26 -13.57 14.17
C PHE A 243 9.00 -13.82 12.86
N SER A 244 10.01 -13.01 12.58
CA SER A 244 11.01 -13.31 11.56
C SER A 244 12.07 -14.22 12.21
N ASP A 245 12.05 -15.51 11.86
CA ASP A 245 13.09 -16.47 12.26
C ASP A 245 14.08 -16.64 11.10
N PRO A 246 15.21 -15.93 11.05
CA PRO A 246 16.38 -16.53 10.44
C PRO A 246 16.80 -17.71 11.33
N LEU A 247 17.57 -18.66 10.85
CA LEU A 247 18.12 -19.81 11.60
C LEU A 247 18.96 -19.46 12.86
N ASN A 248 18.82 -18.26 13.44
CA ASN A 248 19.28 -17.85 14.76
C ASN A 248 18.16 -17.12 15.52
N SER A 249 17.80 -17.71 16.64
CA SER A 249 16.83 -17.28 17.65
C SER A 249 17.18 -15.94 18.31
N ASP A 250 17.03 -14.80 17.62
CA ASP A 250 16.99 -13.50 18.30
C ASP A 250 15.53 -13.04 18.51
N PRO A 251 14.96 -13.20 19.72
CA PRO A 251 13.59 -12.80 20.03
C PRO A 251 13.33 -11.28 19.97
N LYS A 252 14.33 -10.45 19.62
CA LYS A 252 14.24 -8.99 19.61
C LYS A 252 13.65 -8.38 18.32
N LEU A 253 13.40 -9.16 17.28
CA LEU A 253 12.80 -8.68 16.01
C LEU A 253 11.25 -8.77 15.99
N ALA A 254 10.64 -9.28 17.06
CA ALA A 254 9.20 -9.35 17.18
C ALA A 254 8.62 -7.97 17.50
N HIS A 255 7.75 -7.45 16.63
CA HIS A 255 6.88 -6.32 16.96
C HIS A 255 5.44 -6.80 17.06
N THR A 256 4.67 -6.16 17.95
CA THR A 256 3.26 -6.48 18.16
C THR A 256 2.40 -5.39 17.55
N VAL A 257 1.50 -5.78 16.65
CA VAL A 257 0.46 -4.92 16.12
C VAL A 257 -0.87 -5.32 16.76
N THR A 258 -1.54 -4.37 17.38
CA THR A 258 -2.87 -4.56 17.98
C THR A 258 -3.90 -3.82 17.15
N LEU A 259 -4.89 -4.55 16.65
CA LEU A 259 -6.08 -4.03 16.00
C LEU A 259 -7.26 -4.18 16.98
N THR A 260 -7.86 -3.06 17.38
CA THR A 260 -9.13 -3.08 18.11
C THR A 260 -10.24 -2.67 17.17
N ARG A 261 -11.18 -3.57 16.89
CA ARG A 261 -12.37 -3.28 16.11
C ARG A 261 -13.58 -3.13 17.02
N SER A 262 -14.33 -2.05 16.86
CA SER A 262 -15.52 -1.71 17.66
C SER A 262 -16.66 -1.21 16.75
N ASN A 263 -17.83 -0.96 17.32
CA ASN A 263 -19.01 -0.40 16.63
C ASN A 263 -19.39 -1.16 15.34
N ILE A 264 -19.34 -2.50 15.39
CA ILE A 264 -19.57 -3.33 14.21
C ILE A 264 -21.07 -3.33 13.84
N GLY A 265 -21.44 -2.57 12.80
CA GLY A 265 -22.76 -2.65 12.19
C GLY A 265 -22.84 -3.83 11.22
N ARG A 266 -23.97 -4.55 11.21
CA ARG A 266 -24.21 -5.70 10.32
C ARG A 266 -25.56 -5.58 9.61
N ASP A 267 -25.64 -6.14 8.42
CA ASP A 267 -26.92 -6.27 7.71
C ASP A 267 -27.76 -7.45 8.24
N SER A 268 -28.94 -7.65 7.65
CA SER A 268 -29.85 -8.75 7.99
C SER A 268 -29.28 -10.14 7.70
N GLU A 269 -28.23 -10.25 6.89
CA GLU A 269 -27.52 -11.49 6.59
C GLU A 269 -26.29 -11.70 7.51
N GLY A 270 -26.06 -10.77 8.46
CA GLY A 270 -24.96 -10.83 9.41
C GLY A 270 -23.61 -10.34 8.86
N ARG A 271 -23.58 -9.80 7.64
CA ARG A 271 -22.36 -9.27 7.01
C ARG A 271 -22.01 -7.91 7.61
N VAL A 272 -20.72 -7.63 7.79
CA VAL A 272 -20.24 -6.38 8.38
C VAL A 272 -20.43 -5.22 7.40
N GLN A 273 -21.24 -4.24 7.78
CA GLN A 273 -21.49 -3.02 7.01
C GLN A 273 -20.64 -1.85 7.49
N SER A 274 -20.41 -1.73 8.79
CA SER A 274 -19.64 -0.64 9.37
C SER A 274 -18.82 -1.14 10.54
N TYR A 275 -17.75 -0.43 10.86
CA TYR A 275 -16.92 -0.65 12.05
C TYR A 275 -15.98 0.52 12.30
N SER A 276 -15.41 0.55 13.50
CA SER A 276 -14.33 1.46 13.90
C SER A 276 -13.11 0.64 14.29
N ASP A 277 -12.02 0.81 13.56
CA ASP A 277 -10.71 0.23 13.84
C ASP A 277 -9.80 1.22 14.52
N GLU A 278 -9.11 0.76 15.55
CA GLU A 278 -7.95 1.41 16.14
C GLU A 278 -6.74 0.48 15.97
N ILE A 279 -5.76 0.93 15.18
CA ILE A 279 -4.53 0.19 14.90
C ILE A 279 -3.41 0.80 15.72
N LEU A 280 -2.88 0.01 16.65
CA LEU A 280 -1.72 0.34 17.46
C LEU A 280 -0.56 -0.57 17.07
N ASP A 281 0.44 -0.02 16.41
CA ASP A 281 1.72 -0.68 16.17
C ASP A 281 2.69 -0.22 17.27
N GLN A 282 3.13 -1.16 18.13
CA GLN A 282 4.06 -0.84 19.22
C GLN A 282 5.39 -0.25 18.73
N ALA A 283 5.77 -0.51 17.48
CA ALA A 283 6.95 0.09 16.87
C ALA A 283 6.72 1.55 16.43
N GLN A 284 5.47 1.96 16.14
CA GLN A 284 5.15 3.30 15.63
C GLN A 284 4.62 4.26 16.71
N GLY A 285 4.48 3.81 17.97
CA GLY A 285 4.12 4.64 19.10
C GLY A 285 2.91 4.15 19.90
N THR A 286 2.34 5.05 20.71
CA THR A 286 1.19 4.78 21.60
C THR A 286 -0.14 5.35 21.10
N THR A 287 -0.13 6.20 20.07
CA THR A 287 -1.35 6.80 19.51
C THR A 287 -1.85 5.95 18.34
N PRO A 288 -3.03 5.31 18.45
CA PRO A 288 -3.53 4.46 17.39
C PRO A 288 -3.95 5.28 16.17
N LYS A 289 -3.72 4.73 14.98
CA LYS A 289 -4.39 5.19 13.76
C LYS A 289 -5.85 4.74 13.84
N LYS A 290 -6.79 5.65 13.58
CA LYS A 290 -8.22 5.30 13.58
C LYS A 290 -8.75 5.22 12.16
N MET A 291 -9.55 4.21 11.89
CA MET A 291 -10.27 4.04 10.62
C MET A 291 -11.72 3.71 10.95
N ASN A 292 -12.65 4.51 10.47
CA ASN A 292 -14.07 4.22 10.53
C ASN A 292 -14.53 3.75 9.16
N ARG A 293 -14.93 2.49 9.03
CA ARG A 293 -15.74 2.05 7.91
C ARG A 293 -17.17 2.48 8.17
N LEU A 294 -17.62 3.50 7.46
CA LEU A 294 -18.92 4.11 7.66
C LEU A 294 -20.03 3.28 7.00
N LEU A 295 -19.73 2.66 5.86
CA LEU A 295 -20.65 1.75 5.18
C LEU A 295 -19.92 0.76 4.28
N THR A 296 -20.59 -0.37 4.05
CA THR A 296 -20.22 -1.42 3.11
C THR A 296 -21.52 -1.97 2.55
N HIS A 297 -21.63 -1.99 1.22
CA HIS A 297 -22.78 -2.58 0.56
C HIS A 297 -22.36 -3.81 -0.21
N PHE A 298 -23.04 -4.91 0.08
CA PHE A 298 -22.88 -6.15 -0.66
C PHE A 298 -24.00 -6.32 -1.69
N ASP A 299 -23.74 -7.13 -2.70
CA ASP A 299 -24.77 -7.64 -3.57
C ASP A 299 -25.50 -8.85 -2.98
N GLY A 300 -26.50 -9.35 -3.71
CA GLY A 300 -27.25 -10.54 -3.33
C GLY A 300 -26.46 -11.85 -3.50
N LEU A 301 -25.20 -11.77 -3.92
CA LEU A 301 -24.22 -12.86 -3.97
C LEU A 301 -23.14 -12.71 -2.87
N GLY A 302 -23.18 -11.62 -2.09
CA GLY A 302 -22.18 -11.33 -1.06
C GLY A 302 -20.94 -10.59 -1.55
N GLN A 303 -20.90 -10.14 -2.81
CA GLN A 303 -19.79 -9.36 -3.37
C GLN A 303 -19.87 -7.89 -2.97
N LEU A 304 -18.72 -7.25 -2.78
CA LEU A 304 -18.63 -5.85 -2.40
C LEU A 304 -19.02 -4.98 -3.60
N THR A 305 -19.94 -4.03 -3.39
CA THR A 305 -20.37 -3.09 -4.44
C THR A 305 -19.99 -1.65 -4.16
N GLN A 306 -19.92 -1.29 -2.87
CA GLN A 306 -19.55 0.04 -2.40
C GLN A 306 -18.96 -0.01 -0.99
N SER A 307 -18.07 0.92 -0.68
CA SER A 307 -17.54 1.15 0.67
C SER A 307 -17.24 2.63 0.89
N ALA A 308 -17.38 3.08 2.14
CA ALA A 308 -16.93 4.40 2.56
C ALA A 308 -16.09 4.27 3.82
N ASP A 309 -14.86 4.79 3.75
CA ASP A 309 -13.88 4.75 4.81
C ASP A 309 -13.47 6.17 5.21
N LEU A 310 -13.36 6.41 6.50
CA LEU A 310 -12.88 7.65 7.09
C LEU A 310 -11.67 7.34 7.97
N PHE A 311 -10.51 7.81 7.55
CA PHE A 311 -9.26 7.67 8.28
C PHE A 311 -8.98 8.94 9.07
N HIS A 312 -8.63 8.76 10.34
CA HIS A 312 -8.05 9.81 11.18
C HIS A 312 -6.60 9.43 11.45
N GLN A 313 -5.69 10.30 11.04
CA GLN A 313 -4.30 10.18 11.39
C GLN A 313 -4.03 10.82 12.76
N PRO A 314 -3.01 10.35 13.51
CA PRO A 314 -2.64 10.93 14.80
C PRO A 314 -2.29 12.43 14.75
N ASN A 315 -1.97 12.96 13.57
CA ASN A 315 -1.70 14.38 13.34
C ASN A 315 -2.96 15.24 13.13
N GLY A 316 -4.15 14.63 13.14
CA GLY A 316 -5.42 15.33 12.88
C GLY A 316 -5.82 15.38 11.41
N ASP A 317 -4.95 14.95 10.48
CA ASP A 317 -5.34 14.77 9.08
C ASP A 317 -6.49 13.78 8.98
N LYS A 318 -7.43 14.09 8.09
CA LYS A 318 -8.56 13.23 7.78
C LYS A 318 -8.52 12.84 6.31
N GLU A 319 -8.79 11.58 6.04
CA GLU A 319 -8.92 11.08 4.67
C GLU A 319 -10.23 10.33 4.57
N PHE A 320 -11.10 10.80 3.69
CA PHE A 320 -12.33 10.11 3.34
C PHE A 320 -12.16 9.46 1.99
N THR A 321 -12.43 8.16 1.91
CA THR A 321 -12.36 7.39 0.68
C THR A 321 -13.71 6.75 0.44
N PHE A 322 -14.32 7.06 -0.70
CA PHE A 322 -15.54 6.43 -1.15
C PHE A 322 -15.26 5.62 -2.41
N THR A 323 -15.47 4.32 -2.32
CA THR A 323 -15.30 3.39 -3.44
C THR A 323 -16.67 2.90 -3.88
N ASN A 324 -16.99 3.04 -5.16
CA ASN A 324 -18.21 2.55 -5.77
C ASN A 324 -17.92 1.90 -7.13
N GLN A 325 -18.98 1.48 -7.82
CA GLN A 325 -18.89 0.82 -9.13
C GLN A 325 -17.93 -0.39 -9.11
N ILE A 326 -17.83 -1.04 -7.95
CA ILE A 326 -16.95 -2.19 -7.74
C ILE A 326 -17.52 -3.36 -8.55
N ARG A 327 -16.68 -3.95 -9.41
CA ARG A 327 -16.97 -5.21 -10.09
C ARG A 327 -15.93 -6.24 -9.69
N GLN A 328 -16.38 -7.44 -9.36
CA GLN A 328 -15.53 -8.57 -9.01
C GLN A 328 -15.83 -9.76 -9.92
N ASP A 329 -14.86 -10.66 -10.09
CA ASP A 329 -15.13 -11.98 -10.67
C ASP A 329 -15.75 -12.93 -9.63
N GLU A 330 -16.01 -14.19 -9.99
CA GLU A 330 -16.61 -15.18 -9.07
C GLU A 330 -15.73 -15.51 -7.86
N ASP A 331 -14.41 -15.40 -8.01
CA ASP A 331 -13.45 -15.65 -6.94
C ASP A 331 -13.27 -14.41 -6.04
N GLY A 332 -13.93 -13.29 -6.38
CA GLY A 332 -13.87 -12.04 -5.64
C GLY A 332 -12.70 -11.14 -6.04
N HIS A 333 -11.97 -11.44 -7.11
CA HIS A 333 -10.90 -10.57 -7.59
C HIS A 333 -11.48 -9.28 -8.18
N LEU A 334 -10.80 -8.16 -7.95
CA LEU A 334 -11.28 -6.82 -8.29
C LEU A 334 -11.07 -6.50 -9.78
N LEU A 335 -12.13 -6.41 -10.57
CA LEU A 335 -12.06 -6.14 -12.01
C LEU A 335 -12.05 -4.65 -12.31
N SER A 336 -12.91 -3.88 -11.64
CA SER A 336 -13.04 -2.44 -11.81
C SER A 336 -13.57 -1.80 -10.54
N PHE A 337 -13.30 -0.50 -10.37
CA PHE A 337 -13.93 0.33 -9.34
C PHE A 337 -13.75 1.80 -9.70
N ARG A 338 -14.54 2.65 -9.07
CA ARG A 338 -14.28 4.08 -9.00
C ARG A 338 -14.16 4.49 -7.55
N GLU A 339 -13.10 5.22 -7.25
CA GLU A 339 -12.76 5.70 -5.92
C GLU A 339 -12.62 7.20 -5.95
N GLU A 340 -13.25 7.86 -4.99
CA GLU A 340 -13.05 9.26 -4.70
C GLU A 340 -12.43 9.39 -3.33
N THR A 341 -11.26 10.00 -3.27
CA THR A 341 -10.52 10.25 -2.05
C THR A 341 -10.48 11.76 -1.81
N ARG A 342 -10.96 12.17 -0.63
CA ARG A 342 -10.91 13.54 -0.12
C ARG A 342 -9.97 13.59 1.06
N LYS A 343 -8.87 14.32 0.93
CA LYS A 343 -7.89 14.50 2.00
C LYS A 343 -8.06 15.89 2.59
N GLN A 344 -8.45 15.95 3.86
CA GLN A 344 -8.35 17.15 4.67
C GLN A 344 -7.01 17.10 5.39
N LYS A 345 -6.05 17.91 4.94
CA LYS A 345 -4.82 18.12 5.69
C LYS A 345 -4.99 19.27 6.68
N MET A 346 -4.47 19.08 7.87
CA MET A 346 -4.56 20.05 8.97
C MET A 346 -3.18 20.66 9.21
N GLY A 347 -3.05 21.95 8.92
CA GLY A 347 -1.94 22.78 9.36
C GLY A 347 -2.32 23.58 10.60
N PHE A 348 -1.35 23.89 11.44
CA PHE A 348 -1.55 24.81 12.56
C PHE A 348 -0.51 25.92 12.50
N GLN A 349 -0.98 27.15 12.71
CA GLN A 349 -0.11 28.31 12.89
C GLN A 349 -0.34 28.87 14.28
N SER A 350 0.73 29.00 15.06
CA SER A 350 0.64 29.65 16.37
C SER A 350 0.27 31.12 16.20
N LEU A 351 -0.68 31.57 17.01
CA LEU A 351 -0.99 32.98 17.18
C LEU A 351 0.04 33.62 18.11
N PRO A 352 0.32 34.93 17.96
CA PRO A 352 1.19 35.65 18.88
C PRO A 352 0.75 35.47 20.34
N GLU A 353 1.70 35.40 21.27
CA GLU A 353 1.40 35.16 22.69
C GLU A 353 0.44 36.18 23.30
N ASN A 354 0.45 37.40 22.75
CA ASN A 354 -0.41 38.53 23.13
C ASN A 354 -1.73 38.60 22.33
N TRP A 355 -2.12 37.57 21.58
CA TRP A 355 -3.33 37.55 20.73
C TRP A 355 -4.58 38.13 21.42
N ASN A 356 -4.84 37.74 22.67
CA ASN A 356 -6.01 38.20 23.42
C ASN A 356 -5.98 39.69 23.77
N ARG A 357 -4.83 40.35 23.65
CA ARG A 357 -4.61 41.78 23.91
C ARG A 357 -4.54 42.62 22.63
N LEU A 358 -4.52 41.99 21.45
CA LEU A 358 -4.52 42.67 20.16
C LEU A 358 -5.89 43.27 19.86
N THR A 359 -5.88 44.41 19.19
CA THR A 359 -7.07 45.06 18.63
C THR A 359 -7.64 44.25 17.46
N PHE A 360 -8.88 44.54 17.08
CA PHE A 360 -9.53 43.89 15.93
C PHE A 360 -8.71 44.06 14.63
N ASN A 361 -8.20 45.26 14.36
CA ASN A 361 -7.41 45.54 13.14
C ASN A 361 -6.07 44.79 13.13
N GLU A 362 -5.41 44.65 14.27
CA GLU A 362 -4.16 43.86 14.38
C GLU A 362 -4.44 42.37 14.17
N LYS A 363 -5.54 41.85 14.71
CA LYS A 363 -5.98 40.47 14.49
C LYS A 363 -6.31 40.21 13.02
N GLU A 364 -7.06 41.10 12.37
CA GLU A 364 -7.38 40.98 10.95
C GLU A 364 -6.14 41.09 10.06
N THR A 365 -5.16 41.92 10.43
CA THR A 365 -3.88 42.01 9.70
C THR A 365 -3.14 40.67 9.75
N ILE A 366 -3.06 40.05 10.92
CA ILE A 366 -2.44 38.72 11.09
C ILE A 366 -3.23 37.67 10.29
N LEU A 367 -4.56 37.63 10.41
CA LEU A 367 -5.37 36.67 9.66
C LEU A 367 -5.29 36.87 8.15
N SER A 368 -5.15 38.11 7.67
CA SER A 368 -4.95 38.42 6.25
C SER A 368 -3.60 37.91 5.75
N GLN A 369 -2.53 38.07 6.53
CA GLN A 369 -1.22 37.50 6.21
C GLN A 369 -1.27 35.98 6.17
N ILE A 370 -1.99 35.35 7.10
CA ILE A 370 -2.19 33.89 7.10
C ILE A 370 -2.99 33.46 5.86
N ARG A 371 -4.02 34.22 5.45
CA ARG A 371 -4.78 33.95 4.21
C ARG A 371 -3.90 34.07 2.96
N GLU A 372 -3.09 35.12 2.86
CA GLU A 372 -2.18 35.33 1.73
C GLU A 372 -1.10 34.24 1.63
N GLN A 373 -0.69 33.68 2.76
CA GLN A 373 0.28 32.57 2.84
C GLN A 373 -0.37 31.20 2.67
N SER A 374 -1.70 31.13 2.72
CA SER A 374 -2.45 29.88 2.55
C SER A 374 -2.89 29.70 1.10
N PRO A 375 -3.02 28.44 0.62
CA PRO A 375 -3.64 28.18 -0.67
C PRO A 375 -5.04 28.82 -0.75
N ALA A 376 -5.44 29.30 -1.93
CA ALA A 376 -6.70 30.03 -2.11
C ALA A 376 -7.95 29.24 -1.64
N GLU A 377 -7.87 27.92 -1.64
CA GLU A 377 -8.95 27.00 -1.23
C GLU A 377 -8.89 26.61 0.27
N ALA A 378 -7.94 27.15 1.03
CA ALA A 378 -7.77 26.81 2.44
C ALA A 378 -8.82 27.49 3.33
N ILE A 379 -9.37 26.73 4.27
CA ILE A 379 -10.28 27.23 5.30
C ILE A 379 -9.48 27.54 6.56
N LEU A 380 -9.56 28.78 7.04
CA LEU A 380 -8.94 29.21 8.29
C LEU A 380 -9.94 29.19 9.44
N THR A 381 -9.59 28.49 10.52
CA THR A 381 -10.35 28.47 11.77
C THR A 381 -9.47 28.98 12.90
N VAL A 382 -9.85 30.09 13.53
CA VAL A 382 -9.13 30.63 14.68
C VAL A 382 -9.51 29.83 15.93
N LEU A 383 -8.51 29.36 16.67
CA LEU A 383 -8.63 28.65 17.95
C LEU A 383 -7.99 29.52 19.05
N PRO A 384 -8.74 30.50 19.62
CA PRO A 384 -8.17 31.51 20.50
C PRO A 384 -7.66 30.93 21.82
N GLU A 385 -8.35 29.91 22.35
CA GLU A 385 -8.01 29.25 23.61
C GLU A 385 -6.71 28.45 23.50
N GLU A 386 -6.45 27.88 22.32
CA GLU A 386 -5.21 27.17 22.01
C GLU A 386 -4.09 28.08 21.49
N LYS A 387 -4.40 29.39 21.33
CA LYS A 387 -3.53 30.38 20.67
C LYS A 387 -3.01 29.90 19.31
N LYS A 388 -3.90 29.35 18.47
CA LYS A 388 -3.56 28.83 17.14
C LYS A 388 -4.59 29.21 16.09
N VAL A 389 -4.21 29.17 14.82
CA VAL A 389 -5.10 29.12 13.66
C VAL A 389 -4.93 27.76 13.02
N SER A 390 -6.03 27.05 12.85
CA SER A 390 -6.10 25.84 12.04
C SER A 390 -6.26 26.24 10.58
N ILE A 391 -5.42 25.68 9.72
CA ILE A 391 -5.44 25.84 8.27
C ILE A 391 -5.86 24.48 7.69
N SER A 392 -7.04 24.40 7.11
CA SER A 392 -7.54 23.15 6.51
C SER A 392 -7.54 23.26 5.00
N LEU A 393 -7.02 22.25 4.31
CA LEU A 393 -7.18 22.16 2.86
C LEU A 393 -7.71 20.80 2.42
N PHE A 394 -8.64 20.84 1.47
CA PHE A 394 -9.31 19.69 0.90
C PHE A 394 -8.76 19.40 -0.50
N VAL A 395 -8.05 18.29 -0.65
CA VAL A 395 -7.65 17.77 -1.97
C VAL A 395 -8.62 16.69 -2.38
N ARG A 396 -9.14 16.77 -3.61
CA ARG A 396 -9.96 15.72 -4.20
C ARG A 396 -9.16 14.96 -5.25
N GLU A 397 -9.11 13.65 -5.10
CA GLU A 397 -8.56 12.72 -6.06
C GLU A 397 -9.65 11.74 -6.48
N THR A 398 -9.80 11.52 -7.78
CA THR A 398 -10.63 10.42 -8.29
C THR A 398 -9.72 9.43 -8.99
N LYS A 399 -9.80 8.17 -8.57
CA LYS A 399 -9.10 7.04 -9.16
C LYS A 399 -10.13 6.04 -9.68
N GLU A 400 -10.04 5.67 -10.95
CA GLU A 400 -10.92 4.69 -11.57
C GLU A 400 -10.10 3.53 -12.11
N ARG A 401 -10.32 2.32 -11.61
CA ARG A 401 -9.80 1.11 -12.23
C ARG A 401 -10.74 0.69 -13.34
N ILE A 402 -10.31 0.92 -14.57
CA ILE A 402 -11.09 0.60 -15.78
C ILE A 402 -11.15 -0.92 -15.96
N SER A 403 -10.02 -1.60 -15.76
CA SER A 403 -9.95 -3.05 -15.91
C SER A 403 -8.81 -3.66 -15.12
N SER A 404 -8.93 -4.96 -14.85
CA SER A 404 -7.87 -5.79 -14.33
C SER A 404 -7.96 -7.20 -14.89
N ARG A 405 -6.81 -7.88 -14.91
CA ARG A 405 -6.72 -9.30 -15.29
C ARG A 405 -5.91 -10.02 -14.24
N TYR A 406 -6.37 -11.23 -13.92
CA TYR A 406 -5.71 -12.12 -12.98
C TYR A 406 -5.35 -13.43 -13.67
N ASP A 407 -4.32 -14.11 -13.19
CA ASP A 407 -4.10 -15.51 -13.53
C ASP A 407 -4.91 -16.44 -12.63
N ALA A 408 -4.78 -17.75 -12.85
CA ALA A 408 -5.56 -18.73 -12.10
C ALA A 408 -5.11 -18.92 -10.64
N LEU A 409 -4.00 -18.30 -10.21
CA LEU A 409 -3.61 -18.23 -8.82
C LEU A 409 -4.15 -16.97 -8.14
N GLY A 410 -4.96 -16.16 -8.85
CA GLY A 410 -5.47 -14.90 -8.36
C GLY A 410 -4.42 -13.79 -8.35
N ARG A 411 -3.28 -13.97 -9.04
CA ARG A 411 -2.23 -12.94 -9.12
C ARG A 411 -2.59 -11.93 -10.19
N ALA A 412 -2.45 -10.64 -9.90
CA ALA A 412 -2.74 -9.57 -10.86
C ALA A 412 -1.73 -9.61 -12.02
N LEU A 413 -2.21 -9.86 -13.24
CA LEU A 413 -1.42 -9.80 -14.47
C LEU A 413 -1.43 -8.39 -15.07
N TYR A 414 -2.49 -7.64 -14.84
CA TYR A 414 -2.75 -6.39 -15.53
C TYR A 414 -3.70 -5.52 -14.73
N THR A 415 -3.44 -4.22 -14.70
CA THR A 415 -4.39 -3.22 -14.23
C THR A 415 -4.32 -1.99 -15.11
N LEU A 416 -5.48 -1.40 -15.39
CA LEU A 416 -5.58 -0.10 -16.05
C LEU A 416 -6.35 0.86 -15.14
N ASP A 417 -5.63 1.85 -14.62
CA ASP A 417 -6.18 2.86 -13.73
C ASP A 417 -6.18 4.23 -14.44
N GLU A 418 -7.22 5.04 -14.22
CA GLU A 418 -7.24 6.46 -14.53
C GLU A 418 -7.28 7.28 -13.24
N LYS A 419 -6.56 8.40 -13.22
CA LYS A 419 -6.44 9.28 -12.07
C LYS A 419 -6.68 10.73 -12.47
N THR A 420 -7.51 11.42 -11.71
CA THR A 420 -7.74 12.86 -11.79
C THR A 420 -7.59 13.49 -10.41
N THR A 421 -7.08 14.71 -10.37
CA THR A 421 -6.90 15.48 -9.13
C THR A 421 -7.53 16.85 -9.32
N SER A 422 -8.12 17.42 -8.26
CA SER A 422 -8.72 18.77 -8.32
C SER A 422 -7.71 19.87 -8.65
N GLU A 423 -6.43 19.64 -8.37
CA GLU A 423 -5.35 20.61 -8.53
C GLU A 423 -4.76 20.67 -9.94
N GLY A 424 -5.23 19.84 -10.89
CA GLY A 424 -4.67 19.81 -12.24
C GLY A 424 -5.74 19.74 -13.33
N THR A 425 -5.45 20.36 -14.48
CA THR A 425 -6.21 20.09 -15.72
C THR A 425 -5.82 18.71 -16.27
N GLY A 426 -6.82 17.95 -16.71
CA GLY A 426 -6.62 16.65 -17.36
C GLY A 426 -6.52 15.43 -16.43
N PHE A 427 -6.12 14.29 -17.00
CA PHE A 427 -6.10 12.99 -16.29
C PHE A 427 -4.86 12.17 -16.65
N GLN A 428 -4.50 11.24 -15.78
CA GLN A 428 -3.43 10.26 -16.02
C GLN A 428 -4.03 8.87 -16.21
N ARG A 429 -3.48 8.12 -17.16
CA ARG A 429 -3.75 6.69 -17.33
C ARG A 429 -2.49 5.92 -16.93
N ILE A 430 -2.66 4.96 -16.02
CA ILE A 430 -1.60 4.15 -15.45
C ILE A 430 -1.92 2.70 -15.79
N GLU A 431 -1.15 2.16 -16.71
CA GLU A 431 -1.19 0.77 -17.09
C GLU A 431 -0.04 0.05 -16.37
N TRP A 432 -0.37 -1.01 -15.66
CA TRP A 432 0.62 -1.89 -15.04
C TRP A 432 0.38 -3.32 -15.52
N GLN A 433 1.45 -3.99 -15.88
CA GLN A 433 1.43 -5.38 -16.34
C GLN A 433 2.53 -6.17 -15.66
N ALA A 434 2.18 -7.30 -15.06
CA ALA A 434 3.16 -8.30 -14.66
C ALA A 434 3.65 -9.04 -15.90
N HIS A 435 4.96 -9.11 -16.07
CA HIS A 435 5.59 -9.91 -17.12
C HIS A 435 5.93 -11.31 -16.61
N ARG A 436 6.33 -11.40 -15.34
CA ARG A 436 6.79 -12.65 -14.73
C ARG A 436 6.54 -12.66 -13.23
N PHE A 437 6.40 -13.85 -12.66
CA PHE A 437 6.33 -14.08 -11.20
C PHE A 437 7.44 -15.02 -10.74
N THR A 438 7.85 -14.90 -9.49
CA THR A 438 8.72 -15.87 -8.81
C THR A 438 7.92 -17.09 -8.39
N GLY A 439 8.60 -18.17 -7.99
CA GLY A 439 7.94 -19.34 -7.40
C GLY A 439 7.19 -19.05 -6.09
N GLN A 440 7.49 -17.95 -5.41
CA GLN A 440 6.77 -17.51 -4.21
C GLN A 440 5.58 -16.60 -4.55
N ASN A 441 5.15 -16.53 -5.82
CA ASN A 441 4.06 -15.70 -6.31
C ASN A 441 4.30 -14.18 -6.21
N HIS A 442 5.54 -13.73 -6.05
CA HIS A 442 5.89 -12.31 -6.14
C HIS A 442 6.16 -11.90 -7.58
N VAL A 443 5.98 -10.63 -7.93
CA VAL A 443 6.27 -10.12 -9.28
C VAL A 443 7.78 -10.13 -9.52
N ALA A 444 8.24 -10.84 -10.55
CA ALA A 444 9.66 -10.98 -10.91
C ALA A 444 10.08 -10.06 -12.07
N ALA A 445 9.10 -9.54 -12.81
CA ALA A 445 9.27 -8.52 -13.83
C ALA A 445 7.92 -7.83 -14.08
N ASP A 446 7.94 -6.52 -14.34
CA ASP A 446 6.76 -5.74 -14.65
C ASP A 446 7.04 -4.67 -15.72
N HIS A 447 5.96 -4.12 -16.26
CA HIS A 447 5.97 -2.93 -17.09
C HIS A 447 4.89 -1.98 -16.55
N THR A 448 5.31 -0.76 -16.26
CA THR A 448 4.43 0.35 -15.94
C THR A 448 4.49 1.38 -17.06
N ARG A 449 3.33 1.77 -17.58
CA ARG A 449 3.17 2.83 -18.56
C ARG A 449 2.25 3.90 -17.98
N VAL A 450 2.74 5.13 -17.93
CA VAL A 450 1.98 6.29 -17.44
C VAL A 450 1.81 7.28 -18.58
N GLN A 451 0.58 7.67 -18.85
CA GLN A 451 0.20 8.61 -19.90
C GLN A 451 -0.56 9.78 -19.28
N LYS A 452 -0.20 11.02 -19.62
CA LYS A 452 -0.95 12.22 -19.22
C LYS A 452 -1.75 12.74 -20.41
N PHE A 453 -2.97 13.16 -20.15
CA PHE A 453 -3.87 13.82 -21.09
C PHE A 453 -4.28 15.16 -20.48
N GLU A 454 -4.37 16.21 -21.30
CA GLU A 454 -4.76 17.54 -20.82
C GLU A 454 -6.28 17.68 -20.73
N GLU A 455 -7.01 16.96 -21.58
CA GLU A 455 -8.48 17.05 -21.67
C GLU A 455 -9.13 15.67 -21.85
N LYS A 456 -10.37 15.55 -21.37
CA LYS A 456 -11.16 14.32 -21.50
C LYS A 456 -11.61 14.14 -22.95
N GLY A 457 -11.29 12.98 -23.55
CA GLY A 457 -11.60 12.67 -24.95
C GLY A 457 -10.42 12.83 -25.92
N GLN A 458 -9.29 13.33 -25.45
CA GLN A 458 -8.03 13.32 -26.19
C GLN A 458 -7.55 11.86 -26.41
N THR A 459 -7.15 11.51 -27.63
CA THR A 459 -6.70 10.16 -27.98
C THR A 459 -5.20 9.96 -27.78
N ASP A 460 -4.42 11.03 -27.96
CA ASP A 460 -2.96 11.00 -27.84
C ASP A 460 -2.52 11.68 -26.54
N PRO A 461 -1.63 11.07 -25.75
CA PRO A 461 -1.16 11.67 -24.51
C PRO A 461 -0.25 12.88 -24.76
N SER A 462 -0.31 13.89 -23.88
CA SER A 462 0.64 15.01 -23.88
C SER A 462 2.06 14.57 -23.55
N TRP A 463 2.19 13.57 -22.67
CA TRP A 463 3.43 12.84 -22.46
C TRP A 463 3.19 11.43 -21.96
N GLU A 464 4.21 10.59 -22.15
CA GLU A 464 4.20 9.21 -21.71
C GLU A 464 5.56 8.81 -21.12
N THR A 465 5.51 8.06 -20.02
CA THR A 465 6.68 7.40 -19.45
C THR A 465 6.48 5.89 -19.43
N ASN A 466 7.50 5.14 -19.80
CA ASN A 466 7.55 3.68 -19.70
C ASN A 466 8.65 3.27 -18.74
N SER A 467 8.35 2.35 -17.82
CA SER A 467 9.30 1.72 -16.91
C SER A 467 9.12 0.21 -16.98
N ILE A 468 10.17 -0.51 -17.37
CA ILE A 468 10.18 -1.97 -17.42
C ILE A 468 11.15 -2.45 -16.36
N ARG A 469 10.64 -3.14 -15.33
CA ARG A 469 11.48 -3.78 -14.33
C ARG A 469 11.64 -5.27 -14.63
N SER A 470 12.85 -5.75 -14.41
CA SER A 470 13.28 -7.11 -14.70
C SER A 470 14.24 -7.58 -13.61
N SER A 471 14.51 -8.89 -13.58
CA SER A 471 15.38 -9.50 -12.57
C SER A 471 15.00 -9.09 -11.13
N MET A 472 13.71 -8.89 -10.88
CA MET A 472 13.23 -8.53 -9.55
C MET A 472 13.36 -9.76 -8.66
N SER A 473 13.92 -9.56 -7.48
CA SER A 473 13.97 -10.59 -6.45
C SER A 473 13.53 -10.03 -5.11
N HIS A 474 13.09 -10.93 -4.24
CA HIS A 474 12.60 -10.58 -2.92
C HIS A 474 13.41 -11.35 -1.88
N ASN A 475 13.56 -10.76 -0.70
CA ASN A 475 14.12 -11.45 0.45
C ASN A 475 13.07 -12.39 1.06
N HIS A 476 13.46 -13.03 2.16
CA HIS A 476 12.65 -14.02 2.86
C HIS A 476 11.35 -13.48 3.49
N LEU A 477 11.21 -12.16 3.64
CA LEU A 477 10.00 -11.51 4.14
C LEU A 477 9.12 -10.96 3.00
N GLY A 478 9.42 -11.30 1.75
CA GLY A 478 8.72 -10.77 0.58
C GLY A 478 9.07 -9.31 0.26
N GLN A 479 10.11 -8.75 0.87
CA GLN A 479 10.57 -7.38 0.59
C GLN A 479 11.50 -7.39 -0.62
N LEU A 480 11.42 -6.36 -1.47
CA LEU A 480 12.24 -6.27 -2.69
C LEU A 480 13.74 -6.23 -2.34
N ALA A 481 14.52 -7.17 -2.88
CA ALA A 481 15.95 -7.30 -2.63
C ALA A 481 16.81 -6.80 -3.80
N ARG A 482 16.27 -6.86 -5.03
CA ARG A 482 16.94 -6.44 -6.26
C ARG A 482 15.94 -6.13 -7.36
N PHE A 483 16.29 -5.25 -8.28
CA PHE A 483 15.69 -5.16 -9.62
C PHE A 483 16.60 -4.46 -10.63
N ARG A 484 16.29 -4.61 -11.92
CA ARG A 484 16.80 -3.80 -13.01
C ARG A 484 15.66 -3.14 -13.75
N GLU A 485 15.75 -1.85 -13.96
CA GLU A 485 14.74 -1.03 -14.59
C GLU A 485 15.31 -0.38 -15.86
N LYS A 486 14.49 -0.36 -16.91
CA LYS A 486 14.71 0.48 -18.09
C LYS A 486 13.55 1.46 -18.18
N ALA A 487 13.86 2.76 -18.15
CA ALA A 487 12.89 3.83 -18.23
C ALA A 487 13.10 4.73 -19.45
N THR A 488 12.01 5.18 -20.05
CA THR A 488 11.98 6.15 -21.16
C THR A 488 10.87 7.17 -20.97
N ASP A 489 11.08 8.39 -21.41
CA ASP A 489 10.13 9.51 -21.31
C ASP A 489 9.96 10.19 -22.67
N SER A 490 8.74 10.33 -23.16
CA SER A 490 8.46 10.94 -24.46
C SER A 490 8.84 12.43 -24.53
N ARG A 491 9.01 13.10 -23.38
CA ARG A 491 9.50 14.49 -23.30
C ARG A 491 11.01 14.59 -23.53
N LYS A 492 11.72 13.47 -23.44
CA LYS A 492 13.17 13.33 -23.66
C LYS A 492 13.45 12.07 -24.49
N PRO A 493 12.97 11.99 -25.74
CA PRO A 493 12.98 10.77 -26.54
C PRO A 493 14.40 10.22 -26.81
N GLU A 494 15.41 11.09 -26.75
CA GLU A 494 16.82 10.78 -26.91
C GLU A 494 17.49 10.17 -25.66
N GLU A 495 16.82 10.21 -24.50
CA GLU A 495 17.35 9.73 -23.22
C GLU A 495 16.74 8.37 -22.83
N VAL A 496 17.60 7.44 -22.42
CA VAL A 496 17.19 6.17 -21.81
C VAL A 496 17.90 6.01 -20.49
N ILE A 497 17.15 5.68 -19.45
CA ILE A 497 17.67 5.45 -18.11
C ILE A 497 17.65 3.96 -17.82
N PHE A 498 18.80 3.40 -17.46
CA PHE A 498 18.92 2.06 -16.90
C PHE A 498 19.26 2.19 -15.43
N LYS A 499 18.49 1.51 -14.58
CA LYS A 499 18.71 1.51 -13.14
C LYS A 499 18.85 0.08 -12.65
N GLU A 500 19.87 -0.22 -11.86
CA GLU A 500 20.02 -1.48 -11.16
C GLU A 500 20.07 -1.18 -9.67
N VAL A 501 19.15 -1.76 -8.90
CA VAL A 501 19.22 -1.73 -7.44
C VAL A 501 19.45 -3.14 -6.94
N SER A 502 20.47 -3.35 -6.13
CA SER A 502 20.84 -4.65 -5.55
C SER A 502 21.27 -4.53 -4.10
N ASP A 503 21.55 -5.67 -3.47
CA ASP A 503 22.11 -5.78 -2.12
C ASP A 503 21.31 -5.00 -1.08
N ILE A 504 19.98 -4.96 -1.29
CA ILE A 504 19.05 -4.30 -0.40
C ILE A 504 18.92 -5.17 0.84
N THR A 505 19.30 -4.62 1.99
CA THR A 505 18.97 -5.20 3.29
C THR A 505 18.08 -4.25 4.05
N TYR A 506 17.34 -4.78 5.00
CA TYR A 506 16.39 -4.03 5.81
C TYR A 506 16.75 -4.16 7.29
N ASP A 507 16.43 -3.13 8.05
CA ASP A 507 16.46 -3.16 9.51
C ASP A 507 15.31 -4.02 10.05
N ALA A 508 15.26 -4.18 11.38
CA ALA A 508 14.23 -4.97 12.06
C ALA A 508 12.79 -4.53 11.75
N PHE A 509 12.62 -3.29 11.29
CA PHE A 509 11.33 -2.63 11.05
C PHE A 509 11.03 -2.52 9.56
N GLY A 510 11.80 -3.17 8.69
CA GLY A 510 11.60 -3.16 7.25
C GLY A 510 12.01 -1.85 6.58
N LYS A 511 12.82 -1.00 7.23
CA LYS A 511 13.44 0.17 6.60
C LYS A 511 14.76 -0.23 5.97
N MET A 512 15.06 0.31 4.78
CA MET A 512 16.27 -0.04 4.03
C MET A 512 17.55 0.39 4.76
N ALA A 513 18.40 -0.58 5.09
CA ALA A 513 19.67 -0.39 5.79
C ALA A 513 20.87 -0.33 4.84
N THR A 514 20.91 -1.19 3.82
CA THR A 514 21.95 -1.19 2.76
C THR A 514 21.32 -1.24 1.39
N SER A 515 22.07 -0.80 0.38
CA SER A 515 21.68 -0.90 -1.02
C SER A 515 22.83 -0.53 -1.94
N VAL A 516 22.85 -1.09 -3.15
CA VAL A 516 23.64 -0.60 -4.27
C VAL A 516 22.67 -0.10 -5.34
N ASP A 517 22.68 1.19 -5.64
CA ASP A 517 21.91 1.79 -6.73
C ASP A 517 22.86 2.24 -7.83
N ARG A 518 22.74 1.68 -9.04
CA ARG A 518 23.48 2.07 -10.22
C ARG A 518 22.53 2.60 -11.27
N THR A 519 22.65 3.88 -11.58
CA THR A 519 21.88 4.54 -12.63
C THR A 519 22.80 4.92 -13.79
N LEU A 520 22.52 4.38 -14.97
CA LEU A 520 23.13 4.74 -16.25
C LEU A 520 22.12 5.55 -17.06
N SER A 521 22.47 6.80 -17.38
CA SER A 521 21.74 7.62 -18.35
C SER A 521 22.53 7.63 -19.66
N GLU A 522 21.88 7.17 -20.73
CA GLU A 522 22.42 7.20 -22.10
C GLU A 522 21.63 8.19 -22.95
N LYS A 523 22.36 9.06 -23.66
CA LYS A 523 21.78 9.98 -24.64
C LYS A 523 22.21 9.62 -26.05
N TYR A 524 21.22 9.50 -26.93
CA TYR A 524 21.39 9.11 -28.33
C TYR A 524 21.29 10.34 -29.23
N LYS A 525 21.98 10.32 -30.37
CA LYS A 525 21.91 11.41 -31.37
C LYS A 525 20.57 11.48 -32.09
N ASP A 526 19.95 10.33 -32.30
CA ASP A 526 18.73 10.16 -33.07
C ASP A 526 17.73 9.27 -32.31
N GLU A 527 16.43 9.49 -32.55
CA GLU A 527 15.32 8.71 -31.96
C GLU A 527 15.40 7.19 -32.23
N LYS A 528 16.16 6.78 -33.26
CA LYS A 528 16.39 5.38 -33.61
C LYS A 528 17.40 4.66 -32.68
N LYS A 529 18.00 5.36 -31.71
CA LYS A 529 18.90 4.80 -30.67
C LYS A 529 20.11 4.02 -31.22
N VAL A 530 20.67 4.44 -32.35
CA VAL A 530 21.73 3.70 -33.06
C VAL A 530 23.15 4.09 -32.61
N THR A 531 23.36 5.32 -32.14
CA THR A 531 24.69 5.79 -31.67
C THR A 531 24.57 6.51 -30.33
N THR A 532 25.22 5.96 -29.29
CA THR A 532 25.33 6.59 -27.97
C THR A 532 26.33 7.74 -28.04
N THR A 533 25.94 8.93 -27.61
CA THR A 533 26.79 10.13 -27.66
C THR A 533 27.36 10.48 -26.28
N GLN A 534 26.59 10.20 -25.24
CA GLN A 534 26.93 10.48 -23.85
C GLN A 534 26.39 9.35 -22.98
N ALA A 535 27.22 8.89 -22.05
CA ALA A 535 26.85 7.91 -21.04
C ALA A 535 27.39 8.38 -19.70
N ARG A 536 26.49 8.54 -18.73
CA ARG A 536 26.85 8.86 -17.34
C ARG A 536 26.32 7.76 -16.44
N THR A 537 27.22 7.16 -15.68
CA THR A 537 26.89 6.22 -14.62
C THR A 537 27.02 6.92 -13.27
N THR A 538 25.99 6.81 -12.44
CA THR A 538 26.02 7.19 -11.02
C THR A 538 25.76 5.93 -10.20
N GLU A 539 26.70 5.57 -9.34
CA GLU A 539 26.62 4.44 -8.43
C GLU A 539 26.56 4.96 -7.00
N THR A 540 25.53 4.61 -6.23
CA THR A 540 25.38 4.93 -4.81
C THR A 540 25.37 3.62 -4.03
N VAL A 541 26.37 3.41 -3.18
CA VAL A 541 26.49 2.24 -2.31
C VAL A 541 26.27 2.68 -0.87
N ARG A 542 25.22 2.18 -0.22
CA ARG A 542 25.01 2.26 1.23
C ARG A 542 25.42 0.94 1.87
N SER A 543 26.39 1.01 2.79
CA SER A 543 27.03 -0.13 3.44
C SER A 543 27.30 0.14 4.93
N GLU A 544 27.87 -0.84 5.63
CA GLU A 544 28.31 -0.73 7.03
C GLU A 544 27.19 -0.24 7.98
N PRO A 545 26.00 -0.88 7.99
CA PRO A 545 24.93 -0.46 8.87
C PRO A 545 25.27 -0.81 10.32
N GLU A 546 25.05 0.14 11.21
CA GLU A 546 25.10 -0.06 12.66
C GLU A 546 23.67 -0.09 13.20
N PHE A 547 23.38 -0.91 14.20
CA PHE A 547 22.05 -1.03 14.78
C PHE A 547 22.07 -0.89 16.31
N ASP A 548 20.99 -0.38 16.88
CA ASP A 548 20.76 -0.39 18.32
C ASP A 548 20.26 -1.76 18.82
N ALA A 549 20.07 -1.90 20.13
CA ALA A 549 19.59 -3.13 20.73
C ALA A 549 18.15 -3.53 20.33
N LEU A 550 17.40 -2.61 19.71
CA LEU A 550 16.05 -2.85 19.17
C LEU A 550 16.07 -3.11 17.66
N GLY A 551 17.25 -3.08 17.02
CA GLY A 551 17.42 -3.30 15.59
C GLY A 551 17.16 -2.07 14.71
N ARG A 552 17.15 -0.85 15.28
CA ARG A 552 17.03 0.41 14.51
C ARG A 552 18.40 0.89 14.04
N LEU A 553 18.45 1.47 12.85
CA LEU A 553 19.69 1.95 12.22
C LEU A 553 20.34 3.12 12.99
N LEU A 554 21.57 2.96 13.48
CA LEU A 554 22.37 3.98 14.18
C LEU A 554 23.39 4.69 13.30
N GLY A 555 23.78 4.07 12.20
CA GLY A 555 24.79 4.63 11.29
C GLY A 555 24.91 3.82 10.01
N TYR A 556 25.53 4.43 9.00
CA TYR A 556 25.87 3.79 7.73
C TYR A 556 26.91 4.60 6.98
N ARG A 557 27.56 3.97 6.00
CA ARG A 557 28.45 4.61 5.04
C ARG A 557 27.80 4.62 3.66
N GLU A 558 27.69 5.78 3.04
CA GLU A 558 27.17 5.97 1.70
C GLU A 558 28.26 6.52 0.77
N THR A 559 28.54 5.82 -0.32
CA THR A 559 29.50 6.24 -1.35
C THR A 559 28.78 6.45 -2.67
N THR A 560 28.77 7.69 -3.16
CA THR A 560 28.27 8.03 -4.49
C THR A 560 29.45 8.24 -5.44
N ARG A 561 29.52 7.47 -6.52
CA ARG A 561 30.49 7.60 -7.59
C ARG A 561 29.78 7.97 -8.90
N SER A 562 30.12 9.11 -9.48
CA SER A 562 29.69 9.49 -10.82
C SER A 562 30.87 9.35 -11.79
N PHE A 563 30.70 8.57 -12.86
CA PHE A 563 31.73 8.39 -13.88
C PHE A 563 31.14 8.25 -15.29
N GLY A 564 31.95 8.53 -16.31
CA GLY A 564 31.53 8.51 -17.72
C GLY A 564 32.00 9.76 -18.46
N TYR A 565 31.15 10.28 -19.35
CA TYR A 565 31.44 11.48 -20.13
C TYR A 565 30.42 12.58 -19.83
N ALA A 566 30.90 13.79 -19.54
CA ALA A 566 30.07 14.97 -19.35
C ALA A 566 29.52 15.51 -20.68
N ALA A 567 28.58 16.46 -20.63
CA ALA A 567 27.92 17.04 -21.81
C ALA A 567 28.91 17.70 -22.80
N ASN A 568 30.09 18.11 -22.32
CA ASN A 568 31.18 18.70 -23.08
C ASN A 568 32.24 17.68 -23.56
N GLY A 569 32.08 16.39 -23.27
CA GLY A 569 33.01 15.31 -23.63
C GLY A 569 34.10 15.00 -22.60
N ASP A 570 34.17 15.72 -21.48
CA ASP A 570 35.16 15.47 -20.44
C ASP A 570 34.92 14.17 -19.68
N ARG A 571 36.00 13.51 -19.26
CA ARG A 571 35.92 12.30 -18.44
C ARG A 571 35.50 12.67 -17.01
N LEU A 572 34.30 12.26 -16.62
CA LEU A 572 33.82 12.36 -15.24
C LEU A 572 34.35 11.15 -14.45
N ASN A 573 34.95 11.40 -13.29
CA ASN A 573 35.22 10.39 -12.28
C ASN A 573 35.27 11.08 -10.91
N HIS A 574 34.11 11.19 -10.30
CA HIS A 574 33.89 11.92 -9.05
C HIS A 574 33.33 10.97 -8.00
N GLN A 575 33.86 11.02 -6.78
CA GLN A 575 33.44 10.24 -5.64
C GLN A 575 33.10 11.17 -4.47
N HIS A 576 31.93 10.95 -3.88
CA HIS A 576 31.42 11.63 -2.70
C HIS A 576 31.07 10.57 -1.65
N VAL A 577 31.59 10.69 -0.43
CA VAL A 577 31.37 9.72 0.66
C VAL A 577 30.74 10.44 1.83
N VAL A 578 29.67 9.88 2.38
CA VAL A 578 29.01 10.29 3.62
C VAL A 578 29.07 9.13 4.61
N ILE A 579 29.64 9.34 5.78
CA ILE A 579 29.55 8.40 6.91
C ILE A 579 28.58 9.04 7.90
N ARG A 580 27.39 8.47 8.05
CA ARG A 580 26.40 8.89 9.05
C ARG A 580 26.55 8.02 10.29
N GLN A 581 26.64 8.65 11.46
CA GLN A 581 26.76 7.97 12.74
C GLN A 581 25.92 8.66 13.81
N GLY A 582 25.72 7.97 14.93
CA GLY A 582 25.06 8.53 16.11
C GLY A 582 23.62 8.95 15.83
N ILE A 583 22.91 8.23 14.97
CA ILE A 583 21.48 8.48 14.75
C ILE A 583 20.76 8.26 16.08
N ARG A 584 20.15 9.30 16.61
CA ARG A 584 19.36 9.25 17.85
C ARG A 584 17.88 9.31 17.50
N TYR A 585 17.10 8.49 18.18
CA TYR A 585 15.64 8.43 18.00
C TYR A 585 14.93 9.01 19.21
N ASP A 586 13.72 9.53 19.02
CA ASP A 586 12.89 9.90 20.16
C ASP A 586 12.60 8.65 21.00
N ALA A 587 12.87 8.77 22.30
CA ALA A 587 12.75 7.65 23.23
C ALA A 587 11.29 7.34 23.57
N GLU A 588 10.34 8.14 23.08
CA GLU A 588 9.00 8.14 23.63
C GLU A 588 7.87 7.78 22.66
N LYS A 589 7.79 8.17 21.38
CA LYS A 589 6.47 8.05 20.71
C LYS A 589 6.42 7.79 19.20
N LYS A 590 7.47 7.93 18.36
CA LYS A 590 7.27 7.82 16.89
C LYS A 590 8.47 7.31 16.05
N ASP A 591 9.55 6.80 16.64
CA ASP A 591 10.75 6.35 15.90
C ASP A 591 11.33 7.42 14.94
N ARG A 592 11.22 8.69 15.35
CA ARG A 592 11.72 9.84 14.59
C ARG A 592 13.17 10.14 14.92
N VAL A 593 13.95 10.54 13.92
CA VAL A 593 15.37 10.91 14.09
C VAL A 593 15.50 12.28 14.76
N LEU A 594 16.01 12.31 15.99
CA LEU A 594 16.33 13.51 16.77
C LEU A 594 17.64 14.19 16.35
N GLY A 595 18.58 13.41 15.83
CA GLY A 595 19.88 13.91 15.44
C GLY A 595 20.79 12.85 14.86
N TYR A 596 21.88 13.29 14.26
CA TYR A 596 22.93 12.45 13.68
C TYR A 596 24.16 13.30 13.34
N THR A 597 25.29 12.63 13.09
CA THR A 597 26.52 13.26 12.61
C THR A 597 26.94 12.65 11.28
N ASP A 598 27.12 13.49 10.28
CA ASP A 598 27.66 13.12 8.97
C ASP A 598 29.13 13.54 8.86
N GLN A 599 29.99 12.63 8.40
CA GLN A 599 31.33 12.94 7.93
C GLN A 599 31.37 12.79 6.41
N ILE A 600 31.72 13.87 5.73
CA ILE A 600 31.61 14.00 4.27
C ILE A 600 33.01 14.24 3.70
N THR A 601 33.38 13.44 2.70
CA THR A 601 34.60 13.62 1.91
C THR A 601 34.27 13.57 0.43
N ASP A 602 35.00 14.36 -0.36
CA ASP A 602 34.71 14.55 -1.77
C ASP A 602 36.01 14.56 -2.60
N SER A 603 36.03 13.81 -3.70
CA SER A 603 37.20 13.71 -4.58
C SER A 603 37.51 14.99 -5.36
N GLY A 604 36.53 15.88 -5.55
CA GLY A 604 36.69 17.20 -6.15
C GLY A 604 37.33 18.21 -5.20
N ALA A 605 37.35 17.92 -3.89
CA ALA A 605 38.07 18.68 -2.87
C ALA A 605 38.94 17.75 -1.99
N PRO A 606 40.01 17.13 -2.54
CA PRO A 606 40.79 16.12 -1.83
C PRO A 606 41.30 16.59 -0.48
N GLY A 607 41.06 15.78 0.54
CA GLY A 607 41.54 16.01 1.91
C GLY A 607 40.72 17.01 2.73
N VAL A 608 39.70 17.64 2.16
CA VAL A 608 38.73 18.42 2.95
C VAL A 608 37.74 17.46 3.62
N LEU A 609 37.68 17.49 4.95
CA LEU A 609 36.67 16.78 5.73
C LEU A 609 35.60 17.76 6.16
N THR A 610 34.34 17.51 5.76
CA THR A 610 33.19 18.26 6.26
C THR A 610 32.42 17.40 7.25
N THR A 611 32.28 17.86 8.49
CA THR A 611 31.39 17.24 9.48
C THR A 611 30.12 18.06 9.59
N VAL A 612 28.95 17.41 9.52
CA VAL A 612 27.64 18.04 9.73
C VAL A 612 26.96 17.33 10.87
N GLU A 613 26.84 17.98 12.01
CA GLU A 613 26.08 17.47 13.14
C GLU A 613 24.70 18.14 13.14
N ARG A 614 23.64 17.33 13.16
CA ARG A 614 22.27 17.83 13.31
C ARG A 614 21.72 17.34 14.62
N ASP A 615 21.28 18.30 15.44
CA ASP A 615 20.75 18.05 16.78
C ASP A 615 19.55 18.94 17.07
N ASN A 616 18.96 18.75 18.25
CA ASN A 616 17.82 19.53 18.77
C ASN A 616 16.65 19.58 17.79
N LYS A 617 16.45 18.52 17.00
CA LYS A 617 15.27 18.43 16.14
C LYS A 617 14.03 18.37 17.00
N THR A 618 13.19 19.39 16.88
CA THR A 618 11.83 19.36 17.44
C THR A 618 10.85 19.13 16.31
N PHE A 619 9.69 18.58 16.68
CA PHE A 619 8.66 18.21 15.72
C PHE A 619 7.34 18.83 16.13
N GLY A 620 6.60 19.30 15.14
CA GLY A 620 5.22 19.72 15.30
C GLY A 620 4.31 18.53 15.54
N LEU A 621 3.01 18.82 15.71
CA LEU A 621 1.99 17.79 15.92
C LEU A 621 1.90 16.82 14.74
N ASN A 622 2.26 17.28 13.54
CA ASN A 622 2.17 16.51 12.29
C ASN A 622 3.45 15.73 11.97
N GLY A 623 4.45 15.78 12.86
CA GLY A 623 5.74 15.10 12.67
C GLY A 623 6.69 15.83 11.71
N GLU A 624 6.30 17.02 11.24
CA GLU A 624 7.15 17.97 10.54
C GLU A 624 8.23 18.52 11.48
N VAL A 625 9.43 18.78 10.95
CA VAL A 625 10.50 19.40 11.72
C VAL A 625 10.19 20.88 11.91
N THR A 626 10.02 21.33 13.15
CA THR A 626 9.74 22.73 13.49
C THR A 626 10.99 23.53 13.80
N GLU A 627 12.04 22.84 14.23
CA GLU A 627 13.31 23.43 14.65
C GLU A 627 14.43 22.40 14.55
N PHE A 628 15.65 22.85 14.31
CA PHE A 628 16.87 22.07 14.51
C PHE A 628 18.10 22.98 14.61
N THR A 629 19.16 22.42 15.17
CA THR A 629 20.50 22.99 15.08
C THR A 629 21.35 22.13 14.15
N GLU A 630 22.08 22.77 13.24
CA GLU A 630 23.07 22.16 12.36
C GLU A 630 24.43 22.82 12.61
N THR A 631 25.40 22.03 13.07
CA THR A 631 26.79 22.46 13.19
C THR A 631 27.58 21.87 12.05
N LYS A 632 28.00 22.71 11.11
CA LYS A 632 28.84 22.34 9.98
C LYS A 632 30.27 22.75 10.26
N SER A 633 31.20 21.83 10.17
CA SER A 633 32.62 22.13 10.29
C SER A 633 33.44 21.61 9.12
N LYS A 634 34.38 22.41 8.63
CA LYS A 634 35.33 22.01 7.60
C LYS A 634 36.75 21.99 8.16
N THR A 635 37.45 20.90 7.90
CA THR A 635 38.87 20.73 8.20
C THR A 635 39.62 20.56 6.89
N TYR A 636 40.66 21.36 6.69
CA TYR A 636 41.48 21.37 5.48
C TYR A 636 42.84 20.69 5.73
N PRO A 637 43.44 20.04 4.71
CA PRO A 637 44.77 19.43 4.85
C PRO A 637 45.82 20.45 5.28
N GLY A 638 46.59 20.13 6.33
CA GLY A 638 47.72 20.95 6.78
C GLY A 638 47.34 22.24 7.53
N LEU A 639 46.05 22.51 7.75
CA LEU A 639 45.57 23.62 8.59
C LEU A 639 45.04 23.07 9.92
N GLN A 640 45.54 23.60 11.04
CA GLN A 640 45.05 23.28 12.39
C GLN A 640 43.68 23.92 12.68
N ASN A 641 43.32 24.98 11.95
CA ASN A 641 42.10 25.73 12.20
C ASN A 641 40.89 25.09 11.51
N ARG A 642 39.89 24.72 12.31
CA ARG A 642 38.59 24.21 11.88
C ARG A 642 37.65 25.38 11.62
N GLN A 643 37.11 25.48 10.41
CA GLN A 643 36.00 26.41 10.14
C GLN A 643 34.72 25.81 10.68
N ILE A 644 34.01 26.51 11.56
CA ILE A 644 32.74 26.05 12.14
C ILE A 644 31.67 27.08 11.81
N GLN A 645 30.55 26.59 11.29
CA GLN A 645 29.32 27.32 11.11
C GLN A 645 28.26 26.61 11.96
N THR A 646 27.63 27.34 12.86
CA THR A 646 26.47 26.83 13.60
C THR A 646 25.24 27.54 13.07
N LEU A 647 24.28 26.76 12.58
CA LEU A 647 22.99 27.22 12.12
C LEU A 647 21.93 26.71 13.07
N HIS A 648 21.11 27.60 13.57
CA HIS A 648 19.89 27.26 14.28
C HIS A 648 18.71 27.72 13.44
N ARG A 649 17.91 26.76 12.94
CA ARG A 649 16.71 27.05 12.15
C ARG A 649 15.48 26.75 12.98
N SER A 650 14.61 27.73 13.12
CA SER A 650 13.36 27.66 13.88
C SER A 650 12.22 28.29 13.09
N GLY A 651 10.98 28.15 13.59
CA GLY A 651 9.79 28.69 12.92
C GLY A 651 9.59 28.12 11.51
N ILE A 652 10.02 26.86 11.29
CA ILE A 652 9.89 26.20 10.00
C ILE A 652 8.41 25.94 9.75
N LEU A 653 7.87 26.55 8.70
CA LEU A 653 6.51 26.31 8.23
C LEU A 653 6.58 25.61 6.90
N ILE A 654 5.73 24.60 6.72
CA ILE A 654 5.65 23.78 5.52
C ILE A 654 4.17 23.68 5.13
N ASN A 655 3.87 23.79 3.85
CA ASN A 655 2.52 23.63 3.34
C ASN A 655 2.12 22.14 3.28
N LYS A 656 0.87 21.91 2.87
CA LYS A 656 0.23 20.60 2.69
C LYS A 656 0.94 19.64 1.71
N GLU A 657 1.72 20.13 0.76
CA GLU A 657 2.53 19.32 -0.17
C GLU A 657 3.93 19.01 0.37
N GLY A 658 4.28 19.55 1.54
CA GLY A 658 5.62 19.46 2.08
C GLY A 658 6.57 20.54 1.53
N LEU A 659 6.03 21.60 0.91
CA LEU A 659 6.80 22.74 0.42
C LEU A 659 7.03 23.77 1.54
N LEU A 660 8.27 24.25 1.65
CA LEU A 660 8.70 25.17 2.70
C LEU A 660 8.04 26.55 2.52
N LEU A 661 7.24 27.01 3.49
CA LEU A 661 6.59 28.32 3.47
C LEU A 661 7.42 29.41 4.13
N SER A 662 8.07 29.10 5.26
CA SER A 662 8.93 30.05 5.95
C SER A 662 9.91 29.38 6.88
N TYR A 663 10.94 30.12 7.27
CA TYR A 663 11.79 29.78 8.42
C TYR A 663 12.52 31.01 8.93
N PHE A 664 13.04 30.90 10.15
CA PHE A 664 14.03 31.80 10.71
C PHE A 664 15.33 31.03 10.95
N GLU A 665 16.44 31.63 10.56
CA GLU A 665 17.77 31.10 10.81
C GLU A 665 18.62 32.08 11.56
N ARG A 666 19.43 31.55 12.47
CA ARG A 666 20.58 32.22 13.06
C ARG A 666 21.83 31.45 12.69
N ARG A 667 22.84 32.14 12.16
CA ARG A 667 24.13 31.58 11.75
C ARG A 667 25.24 32.29 12.49
N THR A 668 26.14 31.52 13.08
CA THR A 668 27.39 32.02 13.68
C THR A 668 28.58 31.31 13.03
N TYR A 669 29.72 32.00 12.98
CA TYR A 669 30.92 31.55 12.29
C TYR A 669 32.13 31.64 13.21
N SER A 670 32.93 30.58 13.30
CA SER A 670 34.15 30.59 14.13
C SER A 670 35.21 31.57 13.64
N GLU A 671 35.22 31.88 12.34
CA GLU A 671 36.16 32.84 11.73
C GLU A 671 35.76 34.29 11.94
N ARG A 672 34.47 34.52 12.25
CA ARG A 672 33.89 35.84 12.49
C ARG A 672 33.00 35.75 13.73
N PRO A 673 33.59 35.51 14.92
CA PRO A 673 32.82 35.20 16.12
C PRO A 673 31.98 36.39 16.64
N ALA A 674 32.36 37.62 16.27
CA ALA A 674 31.59 38.83 16.55
C ALA A 674 30.42 39.06 15.58
N GLU A 675 30.28 38.22 14.55
CA GLU A 675 29.25 38.36 13.53
C GLU A 675 28.18 37.28 13.67
N GLU A 676 26.93 37.71 13.80
CA GLU A 676 25.75 36.85 13.74
C GLU A 676 24.91 37.21 12.52
N GLU A 677 24.65 36.24 11.66
CA GLU A 677 23.78 36.41 10.50
C GLU A 677 22.42 35.80 10.80
N GLN A 678 21.36 36.60 10.70
CA GLN A 678 19.99 36.14 10.81
C GLN A 678 19.30 36.19 9.45
N VAL A 679 18.68 35.08 9.04
CA VAL A 679 17.92 34.99 7.79
C VAL A 679 16.47 34.69 8.13
N ALA A 680 15.56 35.58 7.72
CA ALA A 680 14.13 35.30 7.69
C ALA A 680 13.72 35.06 6.24
N TRP A 681 13.22 33.87 5.95
CA TRP A 681 12.79 33.49 4.61
C TRP A 681 11.31 33.15 4.59
N SER A 682 10.63 33.54 3.51
CA SER A 682 9.26 33.12 3.20
C SER A 682 9.09 32.91 1.71
N GLY A 683 8.18 32.03 1.31
CA GLY A 683 7.90 31.71 -0.09
C GLY A 683 6.43 31.40 -0.35
N THR A 684 6.01 31.66 -1.58
CA THR A 684 4.71 31.25 -2.12
C THR A 684 4.91 30.38 -3.34
N TYR A 685 3.97 29.48 -3.61
CA TYR A 685 4.03 28.50 -4.70
C TYR A 685 2.85 28.68 -5.65
N ASP A 686 3.06 28.36 -6.93
CA ASP A 686 2.00 28.33 -7.93
C ASP A 686 1.24 26.99 -7.89
N GLU A 687 0.20 26.88 -8.73
CA GLU A 687 -0.66 25.70 -8.83
C GLU A 687 0.08 24.43 -9.32
N SER A 688 1.33 24.55 -9.76
CA SER A 688 2.18 23.43 -10.19
C SER A 688 3.28 23.10 -9.16
N ASP A 689 3.12 23.53 -7.91
CA ASP A 689 4.09 23.37 -6.82
C ASP A 689 5.45 24.04 -7.09
N ARG A 690 5.50 25.01 -7.99
CA ARG A 690 6.74 25.76 -8.29
C ARG A 690 6.76 27.02 -7.44
N LEU A 691 7.94 27.36 -6.90
CA LEU A 691 8.12 28.58 -6.11
C LEU A 691 7.78 29.81 -6.99
N ALA A 692 6.64 30.44 -6.71
CA ALA A 692 6.11 31.58 -7.44
C ALA A 692 6.76 32.89 -7.00
N SER A 693 7.00 33.04 -5.70
CA SER A 693 7.73 34.17 -5.14
C SER A 693 8.43 33.78 -3.85
N SER A 694 9.48 34.52 -3.49
CA SER A 694 10.13 34.39 -2.18
C SER A 694 10.65 35.73 -1.70
N GLN A 695 10.67 35.88 -0.39
CA GLN A 695 11.29 36.99 0.30
C GLN A 695 12.32 36.45 1.28
N GLU A 696 13.54 36.93 1.16
CA GLU A 696 14.64 36.64 2.07
C GLU A 696 15.15 37.95 2.65
N LYS A 697 15.18 38.05 3.98
CA LYS A 697 15.80 39.16 4.69
C LYS A 697 16.97 38.65 5.51
N THR A 698 18.16 39.05 5.11
CA THR A 698 19.40 38.78 5.84
C THR A 698 19.80 40.00 6.66
N THR A 699 20.01 39.81 7.96
CA THR A 699 20.48 40.85 8.88
C THR A 699 21.79 40.39 9.48
N LEU A 700 22.85 41.18 9.32
CA LEU A 700 24.14 40.94 9.94
C LEU A 700 24.25 41.80 11.20
N PHE A 701 24.44 41.17 12.34
CA PHE A 701 24.77 41.81 13.59
C PHE A 701 26.28 41.68 13.81
N VAL A 702 26.92 42.79 14.17
CA VAL A 702 28.34 42.83 14.54
C VAL A 702 28.38 43.39 15.95
N ASP A 703 28.87 42.60 16.91
CA ASP A 703 29.14 43.10 18.26
C ASP A 703 30.37 44.03 18.20
N ASP A 704 30.18 45.30 18.58
CA ASP A 704 31.23 46.33 18.69
C ASP A 704 32.19 46.11 19.88
#